data_AF-A0A485KU04-F1
#
_entry.id   AF-A0A485KU04-F1
#
_cell.length_a   1.000
_cell.length_b   1.000
_cell.length_c   1.000
_cell.angle_alpha   90.00
_cell.angle_beta   90.00
_cell.angle_gamma   90.00
#
_symmetry.space_group_name_H-M   'P 1'
#
loop_
_entity.id
_entity.type
_entity.pdbx_description
1 polymer ?
#
loop_
_entity_poly.entity_id
_entity_poly.type
_entity_poly.pdbx_seq_one_letter_code
_entity_poly.pdbx_strand_id
1 'polypeptide(L)'
;MRTFKEKLALHMIPEWEEHYVNYVQLKVHVKKIQRRAIYLELVNPHGPTETIRLLSPPTPFEREFTAECNKVQAWYMNQLDECRQQWVRLQDQHAATLAAHAHLLPSPTNGVRRNSVLDSSTSMRLGSPERLSIKWSLVDLYKRLRKLQNFALLNYKALRKILKKHKRKCSEERSVRVRGILFDKLHAYGFSHALPVKEFLTQLEVYFAKTVLDDDCIKMAPAVVLESEWKEPTPQWHSVYMGLKLGMCMVLALWLVWDHVVLGALRHEDGHARLKISETRAYPFYRGMGLVLYCMWLWGGVLYCWQATRINYCYICDFDPRTTRGCTRVFEEASHLTSLYLIDLIVYVQAETSHPTLTMPSAGYIPLIYFIYVLVYFGRREWGQARRLLLLTRDILLTPLFPVTYWHMFFLSCMTSAVKMNEDLAWSMCYFSTGEFQTTPTLDRSCARSLEHVVVPLLSGLPLTWLSLQCLRRAYKLQLVFPCLVNAVKYAITCWVVLSIPPSQVTRTLLFVSLWLSTWLWDVVVDWGLGRPQHRFLGHGLMYTQAWVYYGAMAIDFILSFAWLLVLVPRGSQQVPSWVETLQPVAMLLEPIRRAIWACFAMENEHLRNAPQYRKHTLIPLYDRGGGGVSEMTGQYYALKVGVVVVIVCVCSVAAIAISGTA
;
A
#
# COMPACT_ATOMS: atom_id res chain seq x y z
N MET A 1 -19.34 -10.43 4.03
CA MET A 1 -19.28 -9.60 5.26
C MET A 1 -18.94 -10.53 6.44
N ARG A 2 -17.78 -10.38 7.10
CA ARG A 2 -17.34 -11.30 8.18
C ARG A 2 -18.24 -11.23 9.43
N THR A 3 -18.53 -12.36 10.08
CA THR A 3 -19.35 -12.40 11.31
C THR A 3 -18.59 -11.82 12.51
N PHE A 4 -19.28 -11.39 13.57
CA PHE A 4 -18.58 -10.87 14.76
C PHE A 4 -17.72 -11.93 15.46
N LYS A 5 -18.06 -13.22 15.36
CA LYS A 5 -17.24 -14.32 15.89
C LYS A 5 -15.89 -14.35 15.18
N GLU A 6 -15.89 -14.31 13.85
CA GLU A 6 -14.66 -14.24 13.05
C GLU A 6 -13.89 -12.95 13.38
N LYS A 7 -14.58 -11.81 13.51
CA LYS A 7 -13.91 -10.55 13.89
C LYS A 7 -13.27 -10.64 15.27
N LEU A 8 -13.91 -11.25 16.26
CA LEU A 8 -13.33 -11.42 17.59
C LEU A 8 -12.06 -12.27 17.51
N ALA A 9 -12.15 -13.46 16.92
CA ALA A 9 -11.01 -14.38 16.79
C ALA A 9 -9.83 -13.79 16.02
N LEU A 10 -10.11 -12.97 15.00
CA LEU A 10 -9.06 -12.27 14.26
C LEU A 10 -8.31 -11.26 15.15
N HIS A 11 -8.95 -10.59 16.11
CA HIS A 11 -8.33 -9.51 16.90
C HIS A 11 -7.85 -9.96 18.28
N MET A 12 -7.92 -11.26 18.60
CA MET A 12 -7.33 -11.79 19.84
C MET A 12 -5.81 -11.80 19.73
N ILE A 13 -5.16 -11.57 20.86
CA ILE A 13 -3.72 -11.75 21.02
C ILE A 13 -3.49 -13.23 21.33
N PRO A 14 -2.71 -13.98 20.54
CA PRO A 14 -2.55 -15.43 20.73
C PRO A 14 -2.09 -15.82 22.14
N GLU A 15 -1.16 -15.06 22.70
CA GLU A 15 -0.63 -15.25 24.06
C GLU A 15 -1.72 -15.16 25.15
N TRP A 16 -2.82 -14.46 24.89
CA TRP A 16 -3.87 -14.17 25.87
C TRP A 16 -5.20 -14.83 25.52
N GLU A 17 -5.21 -15.74 24.55
CA GLU A 17 -6.42 -16.32 23.96
C GLU A 17 -7.36 -16.91 25.01
N GLU A 18 -6.81 -17.63 25.99
CA GLU A 18 -7.56 -18.30 27.06
C GLU A 18 -8.31 -17.33 27.99
N HIS A 19 -7.82 -16.10 28.09
CA HIS A 19 -8.37 -15.07 28.96
C HIS A 19 -9.44 -14.22 28.27
N TYR A 20 -9.60 -14.34 26.94
CA TYR A 20 -10.70 -13.71 26.22
C TYR A 20 -12.04 -14.37 26.56
N VAL A 21 -13.11 -13.61 26.34
CA VAL A 21 -14.48 -14.07 26.54
C VAL A 21 -14.80 -15.21 25.58
N ASN A 22 -15.30 -16.33 26.11
CA ASN A 22 -15.80 -17.44 25.31
C ASN A 22 -17.17 -17.10 24.68
N TYR A 23 -17.11 -16.24 23.66
CA TYR A 23 -18.29 -15.74 22.96
C TYR A 23 -19.09 -16.86 22.27
N VAL A 24 -18.43 -17.97 21.93
CA VAL A 24 -19.06 -19.13 21.28
C VAL A 24 -19.96 -19.85 22.27
N GLN A 25 -19.45 -20.17 23.45
CA GLN A 25 -20.20 -20.85 24.50
C GLN A 25 -21.39 -20.00 24.97
N LEU A 26 -21.18 -18.71 25.23
CA LEU A 26 -22.28 -17.81 25.59
C LEU A 26 -23.38 -17.75 24.51
N LYS A 27 -23.00 -17.80 23.22
CA LYS A 27 -23.96 -17.87 22.11
C LYS A 27 -24.74 -19.20 22.08
N VAL A 28 -24.12 -20.30 22.49
CA VAL A 28 -24.81 -21.60 22.64
C VAL A 28 -25.85 -21.52 23.75
N HIS A 29 -25.51 -20.93 24.90
CA HIS A 29 -26.47 -20.74 26.00
C HIS A 29 -27.68 -19.89 25.59
N VAL A 30 -27.47 -18.77 24.88
CA VAL A 30 -28.59 -17.94 24.35
C VAL A 30 -29.49 -18.74 23.41
N LYS A 31 -28.92 -19.58 22.55
CA LYS A 31 -29.72 -20.45 21.66
C LYS A 31 -30.48 -21.54 22.41
N LYS A 32 -29.89 -22.11 23.47
CA LYS A 32 -30.55 -23.11 24.33
C LYS A 32 -31.77 -22.51 25.03
N ILE A 33 -31.64 -21.28 25.56
CA ILE A 33 -32.76 -20.54 26.16
C ILE A 33 -33.85 -20.31 25.11
N GLN A 34 -33.50 -19.81 23.92
CA GLN A 34 -34.47 -19.58 22.86
C GLN A 34 -35.23 -20.86 22.46
N ARG A 35 -34.53 -22.00 22.26
CA ARG A 35 -35.18 -23.27 21.88
C ARG A 35 -36.13 -23.79 22.95
N ARG A 36 -35.74 -23.66 24.22
CA ARG A 36 -36.57 -24.11 25.36
C ARG A 36 -37.80 -23.21 25.55
N ALA A 37 -37.67 -21.90 25.35
CA ALA A 37 -38.80 -20.98 25.38
C ALA A 37 -39.84 -21.35 24.31
N ILE A 38 -39.40 -21.57 23.07
CA ILE A 38 -40.28 -22.00 21.96
C ILE A 38 -40.94 -23.36 22.27
N TYR A 39 -40.20 -24.31 22.85
CA TYR A 39 -40.75 -25.62 23.21
C TYR A 39 -41.84 -25.51 24.29
N LEU A 40 -41.64 -24.67 25.31
CA LEU A 40 -42.62 -24.48 26.38
C LEU A 40 -43.89 -23.79 25.89
N GLU A 41 -43.77 -22.82 24.97
CA GLU A 41 -44.93 -22.21 24.27
C GLU A 41 -45.75 -23.25 23.48
N LEU A 42 -45.10 -24.27 22.92
CA LEU A 42 -45.76 -25.32 22.12
C LEU A 42 -46.41 -26.43 22.96
N VAL A 43 -45.85 -26.76 24.13
CA VAL A 43 -46.24 -27.95 24.91
C VAL A 43 -47.21 -27.62 26.05
N ASN A 44 -47.20 -26.41 26.61
CA ASN A 44 -48.09 -26.09 27.73
C ASN A 44 -48.52 -24.61 27.75
N PRO A 45 -49.53 -24.21 26.94
CA PRO A 45 -49.96 -22.81 26.86
C PRO A 45 -50.63 -22.27 28.13
N HIS A 46 -50.98 -23.10 29.11
CA HIS A 46 -51.71 -22.70 30.33
C HIS A 46 -51.08 -23.12 31.66
N GLY A 47 -49.83 -23.60 31.68
CA GLY A 47 -49.11 -23.98 32.91
C GLY A 47 -48.00 -22.99 33.28
N PRO A 48 -48.26 -21.94 34.10
CA PRO A 48 -47.23 -20.98 34.50
C PRO A 48 -46.11 -21.62 35.34
N THR A 49 -46.39 -22.72 36.03
CA THR A 49 -45.56 -23.22 37.14
C THR A 49 -44.30 -23.99 36.70
N GLU A 50 -44.29 -24.68 35.55
CA GLU A 50 -43.11 -25.41 35.05
C GLU A 50 -42.14 -24.50 34.27
N THR A 51 -42.67 -23.54 33.51
CA THR A 51 -41.90 -22.47 32.86
C THR A 51 -41.07 -21.69 33.90
N ILE A 52 -41.66 -21.43 35.07
CA ILE A 52 -41.03 -20.69 36.19
C ILE A 52 -39.94 -21.53 36.90
N ARG A 53 -40.12 -22.84 37.07
CA ARG A 53 -39.16 -23.71 37.81
C ARG A 53 -37.86 -23.99 37.07
N LEU A 54 -37.86 -24.12 35.74
CA LEU A 54 -36.64 -24.36 34.94
C LEU A 54 -35.91 -23.08 34.51
N LEU A 55 -36.58 -21.93 34.66
CA LEU A 55 -35.98 -20.60 34.65
C LEU A 55 -35.50 -20.18 36.06
N SER A 56 -35.39 -21.08 37.04
CA SER A 56 -34.93 -20.71 38.40
C SER A 56 -33.56 -20.02 38.37
N PRO A 57 -33.41 -18.86 39.02
CA PRO A 57 -32.17 -18.10 39.00
C PRO A 57 -31.07 -18.79 39.83
N PRO A 58 -29.78 -18.61 39.47
CA PRO A 58 -29.31 -17.99 38.23
C PRO A 58 -29.34 -18.98 37.06
N THR A 59 -29.77 -18.53 35.88
CA THR A 59 -29.80 -19.35 34.65
C THR A 59 -28.39 -19.76 34.21
N PRO A 60 -28.22 -20.85 33.43
CA PRO A 60 -26.90 -21.24 32.93
C PRO A 60 -26.19 -20.13 32.15
N PHE A 61 -26.93 -19.27 31.44
CA PHE A 61 -26.35 -18.11 30.76
C PHE A 61 -25.86 -17.04 31.74
N GLU A 62 -26.63 -16.73 32.79
CA GLU A 62 -26.25 -15.74 33.81
C GLU A 62 -24.99 -16.16 34.58
N ARG A 63 -24.92 -17.44 34.97
CA ARG A 63 -23.74 -18.01 35.65
C ARG A 63 -22.51 -17.90 34.77
N GLU A 64 -22.62 -18.38 33.53
CA GLU A 64 -21.52 -18.34 32.56
C GLU A 64 -21.10 -16.91 32.22
N PHE A 65 -22.06 -16.00 32.01
CA PHE A 65 -21.77 -14.60 31.71
C PHE A 65 -21.02 -13.91 32.85
N THR A 66 -21.42 -14.17 34.09
CA THR A 66 -20.77 -13.62 35.28
C THR A 66 -19.38 -14.23 35.47
N ALA A 67 -19.24 -15.54 35.28
CA ALA A 67 -17.94 -16.23 35.33
C ALA A 67 -16.96 -15.66 34.30
N GLU A 68 -17.42 -15.44 33.06
CA GLU A 68 -16.61 -14.82 32.00
C GLU A 68 -16.24 -13.37 32.31
N CYS A 69 -17.14 -12.58 32.90
CA CYS A 69 -16.80 -11.22 33.36
C CYS A 69 -15.73 -11.24 34.46
N ASN A 70 -15.87 -12.12 35.45
CA ASN A 70 -14.91 -12.27 36.53
C ASN A 70 -13.54 -12.74 36.03
N LYS A 71 -13.51 -13.68 35.08
CA LYS A 71 -12.28 -14.15 34.42
C LYS A 71 -11.52 -13.01 33.76
N VAL A 72 -12.22 -12.22 32.94
CA VAL A 72 -11.62 -11.07 32.24
C VAL A 72 -11.16 -10.01 33.23
N GLN A 73 -11.96 -9.70 34.25
CA GLN A 73 -11.61 -8.72 35.28
C GLN A 73 -10.38 -9.14 36.07
N ALA A 74 -10.33 -10.37 36.57
CA ALA A 74 -9.22 -10.88 37.36
C ALA A 74 -7.91 -10.82 36.58
N TRP A 75 -7.92 -11.30 35.34
CA TRP A 75 -6.74 -11.26 34.47
C TRP A 75 -6.34 -9.82 34.12
N TYR A 76 -7.29 -8.96 33.76
CA TYR A 76 -7.03 -7.55 33.43
C TYR A 76 -6.41 -6.78 34.59
N MET A 77 -6.93 -6.96 35.81
CA MET A 77 -6.40 -6.29 37.00
C MET A 77 -5.01 -6.82 37.35
N ASN A 78 -4.80 -8.14 37.31
CA ASN A 78 -3.48 -8.71 37.57
C ASN A 78 -2.42 -8.18 36.58
N GLN A 79 -2.74 -8.15 35.28
CA GLN A 79 -1.83 -7.59 34.28
C GLN A 79 -1.57 -6.09 34.46
N LEU A 80 -2.58 -5.33 34.90
CA LEU A 80 -2.41 -3.92 35.22
C LEU A 80 -1.49 -3.72 36.42
N ASP A 81 -1.64 -4.52 37.47
CA ASP A 81 -0.82 -4.46 38.68
C ASP A 81 0.63 -4.88 38.39
N GLU A 82 0.85 -5.92 37.57
CA GLU A 82 2.19 -6.28 37.08
C GLU A 82 2.85 -5.11 36.32
N CYS A 83 2.09 -4.41 35.47
CA CYS A 83 2.59 -3.23 34.76
C CYS A 83 2.93 -2.08 35.73
N ARG A 84 2.12 -1.87 36.78
CA ARG A 84 2.39 -0.87 37.83
C ARG A 84 3.66 -1.21 38.61
N GLN A 85 3.86 -2.48 38.97
CA GLN A 85 5.08 -2.92 39.65
C GLN A 85 6.32 -2.78 38.76
N GLN A 86 6.20 -3.08 37.46
CA GLN A 86 7.28 -2.84 36.49
C GLN A 86 7.59 -1.35 36.37
N TRP A 87 6.58 -0.49 36.36
CA TRP A 87 6.75 0.96 36.33
C TRP A 87 7.52 1.50 37.53
N VAL A 88 7.13 1.14 38.74
CA VAL A 88 7.84 1.57 39.97
C VAL A 88 9.30 1.16 39.92
N ARG A 89 9.58 -0.10 39.53
CA ARG A 89 10.97 -0.58 39.35
C ARG A 89 11.76 0.23 38.33
N LEU A 90 11.15 0.63 37.22
CA LEU A 90 11.81 1.45 36.21
C LEU A 90 12.07 2.89 36.70
N GLN A 91 11.18 3.45 37.51
CA GLN A 91 11.41 4.74 38.16
C GLN A 91 12.56 4.67 39.16
N ASP A 92 12.62 3.62 39.98
CA ASP A 92 13.70 3.40 40.94
C ASP A 92 15.04 3.19 40.25
N GLN A 93 15.07 2.38 39.17
CA GLN A 93 16.27 2.18 38.34
C GLN A 93 16.76 3.49 37.73
N HIS A 94 15.84 4.29 37.18
CA HIS A 94 16.18 5.58 36.61
C HIS A 94 16.73 6.56 37.67
N ALA A 95 16.12 6.60 38.87
CA ALA A 95 16.59 7.42 39.98
C ALA A 95 17.97 6.97 40.49
N ALA A 96 18.21 5.66 40.59
CA ALA A 96 19.52 5.10 40.95
C ALA A 96 20.60 5.44 39.91
N THR A 97 20.29 5.33 38.62
CA THR A 97 21.21 5.75 37.54
C THR A 97 21.53 7.24 37.65
N LEU A 98 20.53 8.10 37.92
CA LEU A 98 20.77 9.54 38.13
C LEU A 98 21.66 9.81 39.35
N ALA A 99 21.42 9.14 40.47
CA ALA A 99 22.23 9.29 41.69
C ALA A 99 23.68 8.82 41.49
N ALA A 100 23.90 7.70 40.80
CA ALA A 100 25.23 7.21 40.46
C ALA A 100 26.02 8.20 39.58
N HIS A 101 25.34 8.89 38.66
CA HIS A 101 25.97 9.94 37.85
C HIS A 101 26.23 11.23 38.64
N ALA A 102 25.41 11.54 39.66
CA ALA A 102 25.60 12.72 40.51
C ALA A 102 26.84 12.61 41.43
N HIS A 103 27.20 11.39 41.88
CA HIS A 103 28.40 11.15 42.68
C HIS A 103 29.73 11.29 41.91
N LEU A 104 29.69 11.41 40.57
CA LEU A 104 30.87 11.65 39.74
C LEU A 104 31.19 13.15 39.55
N LEU A 105 30.36 14.06 40.09
CA LEU A 105 30.59 15.51 40.05
C LEU A 105 31.25 15.97 41.37
N PRO A 106 32.37 16.73 41.35
CA PRO A 106 33.01 17.21 42.57
C PRO A 106 32.13 18.24 43.31
N SER A 107 32.06 18.13 44.65
CA SER A 107 31.39 19.10 45.51
C SER A 107 32.10 20.46 45.47
N PRO A 108 31.38 21.60 45.47
CA PRO A 108 31.99 22.91 45.31
C PRO A 108 32.69 23.34 46.60
N THR A 109 34.02 23.31 46.63
CA THR A 109 34.80 23.98 47.67
C THR A 109 34.99 25.46 47.33
N ASN A 110 34.90 26.28 48.37
CA ASN A 110 34.78 27.72 48.33
C ASN A 110 35.90 28.43 47.53
N GLY A 111 35.45 29.37 46.69
CA GLY A 111 36.13 30.65 46.47
C GLY A 111 37.32 30.66 45.53
N VAL A 112 37.10 30.57 44.21
CA VAL A 112 37.93 31.29 43.22
C VAL A 112 37.07 31.68 42.02
N ARG A 113 37.03 32.98 41.72
CA ARG A 113 36.47 33.56 40.49
C ARG A 113 37.34 33.10 39.32
N ARG A 114 36.90 32.09 38.56
CA ARG A 114 37.58 31.62 37.34
C ARG A 114 36.57 31.49 36.21
N ASN A 115 36.85 32.18 35.10
CA ASN A 115 36.11 32.10 33.84
C ASN A 115 36.05 30.64 33.36
N SER A 116 34.87 30.03 33.35
CA SER A 116 34.62 28.69 32.82
C SER A 116 33.66 28.75 31.64
N VAL A 117 34.21 29.03 30.45
CA VAL A 117 33.57 28.72 29.15
C VAL A 117 33.96 27.30 28.68
N LEU A 118 34.61 26.51 29.53
CA LEU A 118 35.01 25.14 29.24
C LEU A 118 34.63 24.28 30.46
N ASP A 119 33.40 23.73 30.43
CA ASP A 119 33.02 22.47 31.10
C ASP A 119 31.49 22.17 31.07
N SER A 120 30.71 22.87 30.24
CA SER A 120 29.35 22.42 29.88
C SER A 120 29.34 21.35 28.78
N SER A 121 30.49 21.05 28.17
CA SER A 121 30.63 20.17 27.00
C SER A 121 30.97 18.71 27.33
N THR A 122 31.26 18.37 28.59
CA THR A 122 31.69 17.01 28.97
C THR A 122 30.55 16.17 29.60
N SER A 123 29.43 16.77 30.01
CA SER A 123 28.29 16.03 30.60
C SER A 123 27.24 15.55 29.58
N MET A 124 27.42 15.81 28.28
CA MET A 124 26.32 15.75 27.30
C MET A 124 26.57 14.81 26.11
N ARG A 125 27.62 13.98 26.13
CA ARG A 125 27.89 13.04 25.02
C ARG A 125 28.48 11.71 25.47
N LEU A 126 27.62 10.84 25.99
CA LEU A 126 27.60 9.40 25.65
C LEU A 126 26.34 8.79 26.27
N GLY A 127 25.44 8.28 25.44
CA GLY A 127 24.29 7.50 25.92
C GLY A 127 24.80 6.26 26.63
N SER A 128 24.78 6.25 27.96
CA SER A 128 25.15 5.06 28.73
C SER A 128 24.21 3.91 28.31
N PRO A 129 24.73 2.67 28.17
CA PRO A 129 23.91 1.50 27.82
C PRO A 129 22.72 1.33 28.76
N GLU A 130 22.86 1.75 30.02
CA GLU A 130 21.79 1.78 31.02
C GLU A 130 20.63 2.72 30.66
N ARG A 131 20.91 3.95 30.18
CA ARG A 131 19.86 4.89 29.74
C ARG A 131 19.09 4.36 28.53
N LEU A 132 19.78 3.75 27.57
CA LEU A 132 19.16 3.09 26.42
C LEU A 132 18.31 1.89 26.88
N SER A 133 18.79 1.10 27.83
CA SER A 133 18.04 -0.03 28.40
C SER A 133 16.75 0.41 29.09
N ILE A 134 16.81 1.49 29.89
CA ILE A 134 15.63 2.07 30.55
C ILE A 134 14.63 2.57 29.51
N LYS A 135 15.11 3.28 28.48
CA LYS A 135 14.28 3.76 27.38
C LYS A 135 13.51 2.62 26.70
N TRP A 136 14.20 1.55 26.30
CA TRP A 136 13.53 0.40 25.67
C TRP A 136 12.56 -0.32 26.61
N SER A 137 12.89 -0.39 27.91
CA SER A 137 12.01 -0.99 28.91
C SER A 137 10.72 -0.17 29.13
N LEU A 138 10.80 1.16 29.05
CA LEU A 138 9.64 2.06 29.08
C LEU A 138 8.75 1.88 27.85
N VAL A 139 9.38 1.74 26.66
CA VAL A 139 8.68 1.43 25.41
C VAL A 139 7.96 0.09 25.50
N ASP A 140 8.60 -0.94 26.04
CA ASP A 140 7.99 -2.27 26.20
C ASP A 140 6.85 -2.29 27.22
N LEU A 141 6.97 -1.51 28.29
CA LEU A 141 5.87 -1.32 29.23
C LEU A 141 4.67 -0.62 28.56
N TYR A 142 4.92 0.43 27.79
CA TYR A 142 3.89 1.10 27.00
C TYR A 142 3.25 0.12 25.99
N LYS A 143 4.06 -0.73 25.33
CA LYS A 143 3.61 -1.82 24.43
C LYS A 143 2.56 -2.71 25.09
N ARG A 144 2.90 -3.20 26.28
CA ARG A 144 2.06 -4.09 27.08
C ARG A 144 0.75 -3.40 27.47
N LEU A 145 0.80 -2.12 27.84
CA LEU A 145 -0.38 -1.35 28.25
C LEU A 145 -1.39 -1.13 27.10
N ARG A 146 -0.99 -0.82 25.84
CA ARG A 146 -2.01 -0.75 24.75
C ARG A 146 -2.55 -2.12 24.38
N LYS A 147 -1.73 -3.17 24.40
CA LYS A 147 -2.25 -4.54 24.21
C LYS A 147 -3.35 -4.79 25.25
N LEU A 148 -3.11 -4.45 26.52
CA LEU A 148 -4.07 -4.58 27.62
C LEU A 148 -5.33 -3.70 27.44
N GLN A 149 -5.17 -2.47 26.93
CA GLN A 149 -6.28 -1.59 26.55
C GLN A 149 -7.18 -2.24 25.49
N ASN A 150 -6.57 -2.79 24.44
CA ASN A 150 -7.30 -3.45 23.35
C ASN A 150 -8.01 -4.71 23.85
N PHE A 151 -7.37 -5.51 24.70
CA PHE A 151 -7.97 -6.66 25.37
C PHE A 151 -9.25 -6.27 26.12
N ALA A 152 -9.18 -5.23 26.96
CA ALA A 152 -10.30 -4.74 27.76
C ALA A 152 -11.50 -4.31 26.88
N LEU A 153 -11.23 -3.47 25.87
CA LEU A 153 -12.26 -2.96 24.96
C LEU A 153 -12.89 -4.06 24.09
N LEU A 154 -12.10 -5.04 23.65
CA LEU A 154 -12.58 -6.13 22.81
C LEU A 154 -13.50 -7.08 23.60
N ASN A 155 -13.11 -7.43 24.84
CA ASN A 155 -13.92 -8.24 25.74
C ASN A 155 -15.22 -7.53 26.15
N TYR A 156 -15.16 -6.26 26.52
CA TYR A 156 -16.37 -5.46 26.80
C TYR A 156 -17.32 -5.42 25.59
N LYS A 157 -16.80 -5.21 24.38
CA LYS A 157 -17.60 -5.23 23.14
C LYS A 157 -18.23 -6.60 22.89
N ALA A 158 -17.53 -7.70 23.18
CA ALA A 158 -18.07 -9.05 23.05
C ALA A 158 -19.22 -9.31 24.03
N LEU A 159 -19.03 -8.96 25.31
CA LEU A 159 -20.05 -9.09 26.37
C LEU A 159 -21.28 -8.22 26.09
N ARG A 160 -21.09 -6.97 25.66
CA ARG A 160 -22.19 -6.10 25.23
C ARG A 160 -22.95 -6.67 24.03
N LYS A 161 -22.25 -7.25 23.06
CA LYS A 161 -22.90 -7.87 21.88
C LYS A 161 -23.66 -9.14 22.23
N ILE A 162 -23.20 -9.94 23.19
CA ILE A 162 -23.99 -11.11 23.61
C ILE A 162 -25.22 -10.70 24.38
N LEU A 163 -25.16 -9.67 25.25
CA LEU A 163 -26.35 -9.12 25.91
C LEU A 163 -27.37 -8.55 24.91
N LYS A 164 -26.90 -7.86 23.85
CA LYS A 164 -27.76 -7.41 22.75
C LYS A 164 -28.39 -8.58 21.99
N LYS A 165 -27.69 -9.70 21.85
CA LYS A 165 -28.21 -10.92 21.22
C LYS A 165 -29.24 -11.61 22.11
N HIS A 166 -28.98 -11.69 23.41
CA HIS A 166 -29.94 -12.15 24.40
C HIS A 166 -31.24 -11.32 24.32
N LYS A 167 -31.13 -9.98 24.25
CA LYS A 167 -32.29 -9.08 24.03
C LYS A 167 -33.12 -9.42 22.80
N ARG A 168 -32.47 -9.74 21.68
CA ARG A 168 -33.17 -10.03 20.41
C ARG A 168 -33.81 -11.41 20.36
N LYS A 169 -33.36 -12.35 21.21
CA LYS A 169 -33.77 -13.76 21.14
C LYS A 169 -34.60 -14.21 22.33
N CYS A 170 -34.57 -13.44 23.42
CA CYS A 170 -35.28 -13.71 24.67
C CYS A 170 -36.03 -12.41 25.06
N SER A 171 -37.31 -12.33 24.70
CA SER A 171 -38.18 -11.16 24.86
C SER A 171 -39.00 -11.15 26.16
N GLU A 172 -38.92 -12.20 26.96
CA GLU A 172 -39.64 -12.35 28.23
C GLU A 172 -39.33 -11.21 29.21
N GLU A 173 -40.34 -10.68 29.92
CA GLU A 173 -40.20 -9.51 30.81
C GLU A 173 -39.10 -9.70 31.88
N ARG A 174 -38.98 -10.91 32.42
CA ARG A 174 -37.89 -11.27 33.34
C ARG A 174 -36.51 -11.17 32.69
N SER A 175 -36.39 -11.64 31.45
CA SER A 175 -35.16 -11.52 30.66
C SER A 175 -34.79 -10.06 30.35
N VAL A 176 -35.73 -9.12 30.46
CA VAL A 176 -35.49 -7.68 30.40
C VAL A 176 -34.85 -7.18 31.70
N ARG A 177 -35.46 -7.48 32.85
CA ARG A 177 -34.98 -7.05 34.17
C ARG A 177 -33.59 -7.57 34.50
N VAL A 178 -33.37 -8.88 34.34
CA VAL A 178 -32.07 -9.52 34.61
C VAL A 178 -30.97 -8.99 33.68
N ARG A 179 -31.30 -8.72 32.42
CA ARG A 179 -30.35 -8.14 31.47
C ARG A 179 -29.94 -6.72 31.85
N GLY A 180 -30.83 -5.92 32.43
CA GLY A 180 -30.50 -4.62 33.02
C GLY A 180 -29.43 -4.78 34.10
N ILE A 181 -29.69 -5.66 35.08
CA ILE A 181 -28.76 -5.96 36.17
C ILE A 181 -27.40 -6.45 35.65
N LEU A 182 -27.37 -7.37 34.67
CA LEU A 182 -26.13 -7.86 34.06
C LEU A 182 -25.38 -6.76 33.28
N PHE A 183 -26.11 -5.84 32.66
CA PHE A 183 -25.54 -4.71 31.94
C PHE A 183 -24.93 -3.70 32.91
N ASP A 184 -25.62 -3.37 34.00
CA ASP A 184 -25.13 -2.47 35.05
C ASP A 184 -23.90 -3.07 35.74
N LYS A 185 -23.93 -4.38 36.06
CA LYS A 185 -22.75 -5.12 36.54
C LYS A 185 -21.61 -5.09 35.53
N LEU A 186 -21.88 -5.26 34.24
CA LEU A 186 -20.85 -5.19 33.19
C LEU A 186 -20.16 -3.82 33.17
N HIS A 187 -20.91 -2.74 33.39
CA HIS A 187 -20.38 -1.38 33.46
C HIS A 187 -19.57 -1.09 34.73
N ALA A 188 -19.85 -1.78 35.84
CA ALA A 188 -19.13 -1.62 37.09
C ALA A 188 -17.70 -2.21 37.08
N TYR A 189 -17.38 -3.13 36.16
CA TYR A 189 -16.04 -3.71 36.07
C TYR A 189 -14.99 -2.71 35.57
N GLY A 190 -13.77 -2.81 36.09
CA GLY A 190 -12.65 -1.93 35.74
C GLY A 190 -12.19 -2.01 34.27
N PHE A 191 -12.38 -3.16 33.62
CA PHE A 191 -12.05 -3.34 32.20
C PHE A 191 -13.06 -2.69 31.23
N SER A 192 -14.26 -2.32 31.69
CA SER A 192 -15.39 -1.93 30.83
C SER A 192 -15.08 -0.75 29.89
N HIS A 193 -14.45 0.29 30.43
CA HIS A 193 -14.07 1.51 29.71
C HIS A 193 -12.55 1.66 29.52
N ALA A 194 -11.79 0.69 30.05
CA ALA A 194 -10.33 0.70 30.10
C ALA A 194 -9.75 2.01 30.68
N LEU A 195 -10.48 2.66 31.60
CA LEU A 195 -10.07 3.93 32.21
C LEU A 195 -8.75 3.80 32.97
N PRO A 196 -8.54 2.77 33.83
CA PRO A 196 -7.29 2.66 34.59
C PRO A 196 -6.04 2.55 33.70
N VAL A 197 -6.15 1.83 32.58
CA VAL A 197 -5.04 1.71 31.60
C VAL A 197 -4.83 3.01 30.84
N LYS A 198 -5.89 3.75 30.49
CA LYS A 198 -5.78 5.05 29.78
C LYS A 198 -5.07 6.10 30.63
N GLU A 199 -5.45 6.20 31.90
CA GLU A 199 -4.81 7.09 32.86
C GLU A 199 -3.33 6.73 33.01
N PHE A 200 -3.02 5.44 33.11
CA PHE A 200 -1.65 4.97 33.23
C PHE A 200 -0.81 5.25 31.97
N LEU A 201 -1.36 5.02 30.77
CA LEU A 201 -0.71 5.39 29.50
C LEU A 201 -0.36 6.88 29.47
N THR A 202 -1.27 7.74 29.92
CA THR A 202 -1.06 9.20 29.95
C THR A 202 0.07 9.57 30.92
N GLN A 203 0.11 8.96 32.10
CA GLN A 203 1.20 9.17 33.07
C GLN A 203 2.55 8.73 32.51
N LEU A 204 2.57 7.58 31.82
CA LEU A 204 3.77 7.04 31.19
C LEU A 204 4.29 7.94 30.07
N GLU A 205 3.39 8.46 29.23
CA GLU A 205 3.70 9.39 28.15
C GLU A 205 4.31 10.70 28.68
N VAL A 206 3.75 11.27 29.74
CA VAL A 206 4.26 12.50 30.39
C VAL A 206 5.66 12.27 30.97
N TYR A 207 5.87 11.14 31.64
CA TYR A 207 7.17 10.82 32.23
C TYR A 207 8.22 10.53 31.15
N PHE A 208 7.87 9.81 30.09
CA PHE A 208 8.77 9.54 28.97
C PHE A 208 9.23 10.84 28.30
N ALA A 209 8.30 11.79 28.12
CA ALA A 209 8.61 13.11 27.60
C ALA A 209 9.64 13.85 28.47
N LYS A 210 9.46 13.81 29.80
CA LYS A 210 10.35 14.48 30.75
C LYS A 210 11.73 13.84 30.86
N THR A 211 11.83 12.53 30.66
CA THR A 211 13.05 11.75 30.99
C THR A 211 13.90 11.39 29.77
N VAL A 212 13.29 11.27 28.59
CA VAL A 212 13.95 10.74 27.38
C VAL A 212 13.98 11.74 26.23
N LEU A 213 13.05 12.69 26.16
CA LEU A 213 12.97 13.68 25.07
C LEU A 213 13.61 15.01 25.50
N ASP A 214 14.52 15.53 24.69
CA ASP A 214 15.06 16.89 24.84
C ASP A 214 13.95 17.95 24.62
N ASP A 215 14.13 19.17 25.13
CA ASP A 215 13.14 20.26 25.11
C ASP A 215 12.52 20.54 23.71
N ASP A 216 13.27 20.28 22.63
CA ASP A 216 12.76 20.42 21.27
C ASP A 216 11.84 19.26 20.80
N CYS A 217 12.03 18.06 21.33
CA CYS A 217 11.20 16.88 21.06
C CYS A 217 9.93 16.81 21.92
N ILE A 218 9.84 17.57 23.01
CA ILE A 218 8.61 17.70 23.83
C ILE A 218 7.44 18.27 23.00
N LYS A 219 7.74 19.00 21.92
CA LYS A 219 6.75 19.51 20.96
C LYS A 219 6.06 18.39 20.17
N MET A 220 6.68 17.20 20.06
CA MET A 220 6.04 16.00 19.51
C MET A 220 5.21 15.32 20.59
N ALA A 221 4.03 14.81 20.22
CA ALA A 221 3.21 14.03 21.15
C ALA A 221 3.99 12.79 21.63
N PRO A 222 4.25 12.61 22.93
CA PRO A 222 5.06 11.50 23.47
C PRO A 222 4.49 10.13 23.10
N ALA A 223 3.17 10.04 22.96
CA ALA A 223 2.46 8.88 22.44
C ALA A 223 2.94 8.46 21.04
N VAL A 224 3.21 9.43 20.16
CA VAL A 224 3.66 9.21 18.77
C VAL A 224 5.09 8.71 18.74
N VAL A 225 5.96 9.26 19.59
CA VAL A 225 7.36 8.80 19.69
C VAL A 225 7.41 7.40 20.27
N LEU A 226 6.73 7.18 21.39
CA LEU A 226 6.62 5.87 21.98
C LEU A 226 6.07 4.87 20.97
N GLU A 227 4.94 5.14 20.31
CA GLU A 227 4.34 4.29 19.27
C GLU A 227 5.27 4.03 18.07
N SER A 228 6.18 4.96 17.75
CA SER A 228 7.22 4.73 16.74
C SER A 228 8.27 3.70 17.17
N GLU A 229 8.59 3.65 18.47
CA GLU A 229 9.50 2.68 19.08
C GLU A 229 8.83 1.31 19.36
N TRP A 230 7.53 1.16 19.05
CA TRP A 230 6.79 -0.11 19.23
C TRP A 230 7.24 -1.22 18.30
N LYS A 231 8.01 -0.87 17.28
CA LYS A 231 8.47 -1.81 16.27
C LYS A 231 9.68 -2.52 16.84
N GLU A 232 9.52 -3.81 17.16
CA GLU A 232 10.63 -4.69 17.51
C GLU A 232 11.79 -4.46 16.52
N PRO A 233 13.04 -4.35 17.00
CA PRO A 233 14.20 -4.41 16.12
C PRO A 233 14.33 -5.84 15.59
N THR A 234 13.47 -6.24 14.65
CA THR A 234 13.69 -7.47 13.88
C THR A 234 15.07 -7.36 13.21
N PRO A 235 15.91 -8.40 13.26
CA PRO A 235 17.24 -8.35 12.68
C PRO A 235 17.12 -7.99 11.19
N GLN A 236 17.74 -6.88 10.81
CA GLN A 236 17.53 -6.14 9.56
C GLN A 236 18.08 -6.83 8.30
N TRP A 237 18.26 -8.16 8.32
CA TRP A 237 18.76 -8.95 7.19
C TRP A 237 17.92 -8.77 5.92
N HIS A 238 16.62 -8.55 6.09
CA HIS A 238 15.73 -8.29 4.95
C HIS A 238 16.08 -6.99 4.22
N SER A 239 16.36 -5.90 4.95
CA SER A 239 16.80 -4.62 4.37
C SER A 239 18.19 -4.72 3.74
N VAL A 240 19.09 -5.50 4.34
CA VAL A 240 20.43 -5.76 3.78
C VAL A 240 20.35 -6.56 2.49
N TYR A 241 19.58 -7.64 2.44
CA TYR A 241 19.38 -8.46 1.25
C TYR A 241 18.73 -7.68 0.11
N MET A 242 17.75 -6.84 0.45
CA MET A 242 17.15 -5.88 -0.47
C MET A 242 18.18 -4.91 -1.05
N GLY A 243 19.02 -4.32 -0.20
CA GLY A 243 20.10 -3.43 -0.61
C GLY A 243 21.12 -4.12 -1.52
N LEU A 244 21.48 -5.37 -1.22
CA LEU A 244 22.39 -6.18 -2.03
C LEU A 244 21.80 -6.47 -3.42
N LYS A 245 20.53 -6.88 -3.50
CA LYS A 245 19.83 -7.10 -4.78
C LYS A 245 19.74 -5.84 -5.62
N LEU A 246 19.45 -4.70 -4.99
CA LEU A 246 19.45 -3.41 -5.67
C LEU A 246 20.85 -3.06 -6.21
N GLY A 247 21.90 -3.30 -5.41
CA GLY A 247 23.30 -3.17 -5.83
C GLY A 247 23.63 -4.02 -7.05
N MET A 248 23.20 -5.29 -7.04
CA MET A 248 23.36 -6.20 -8.17
C MET A 248 22.64 -5.70 -9.43
N CYS A 249 21.39 -5.25 -9.31
CA CYS A 249 20.65 -4.64 -10.43
C CYS A 249 21.40 -3.43 -11.01
N MET A 250 21.95 -2.55 -10.15
CA MET A 250 22.71 -1.39 -10.59
C MET A 250 23.99 -1.79 -11.34
N VAL A 251 24.75 -2.74 -10.80
CA VAL A 251 25.99 -3.22 -11.47
C VAL A 251 25.69 -3.86 -12.82
N LEU A 252 24.65 -4.71 -12.90
CA LEU A 252 24.25 -5.34 -14.17
C LEU A 252 23.75 -4.32 -15.20
N ALA A 253 22.98 -3.32 -14.76
CA ALA A 253 22.51 -2.25 -15.64
C ALA A 253 23.68 -1.38 -16.13
N LEU A 254 24.63 -1.03 -15.26
CA LEU A 254 25.84 -0.30 -15.63
C LEU A 254 26.71 -1.10 -16.59
N TRP A 255 26.83 -2.42 -16.40
CA TRP A 255 27.55 -3.28 -17.33
C TRP A 255 26.89 -3.27 -18.71
N LEU A 256 25.56 -3.41 -18.78
CA LEU A 256 24.82 -3.35 -20.03
C LEU A 256 24.99 -2.01 -20.75
N VAL A 257 24.93 -0.89 -20.00
CA VAL A 257 25.19 0.45 -20.56
C VAL A 257 26.64 0.58 -21.02
N TRP A 258 27.61 0.08 -20.26
CA TRP A 258 29.02 0.13 -20.62
C TRP A 258 29.31 -0.64 -21.92
N ASP A 259 28.78 -1.85 -22.06
CA ASP A 259 28.99 -2.70 -23.23
C ASP A 259 28.35 -2.14 -24.51
N HIS A 260 27.13 -1.61 -24.41
CA HIS A 260 26.40 -1.09 -25.57
C HIS A 260 26.72 0.36 -25.92
N VAL A 261 26.94 1.22 -24.93
CA VAL A 261 27.09 2.67 -25.17
C VAL A 261 28.56 3.04 -25.24
N VAL A 262 29.36 2.67 -24.24
CA VAL A 262 30.76 3.12 -24.14
C VAL A 262 31.67 2.33 -25.07
N LEU A 263 31.64 1.00 -24.99
CA LEU A 263 32.38 0.14 -25.92
C LEU A 263 31.83 0.20 -27.35
N GLY A 264 30.55 0.52 -27.51
CA GLY A 264 29.92 0.80 -28.81
C GLY A 264 30.44 2.08 -29.45
N ALA A 265 30.49 3.18 -28.69
CA ALA A 265 30.98 4.48 -29.18
C ALA A 265 32.49 4.49 -29.48
N LEU A 266 33.29 3.73 -28.72
CA LEU A 266 34.76 3.69 -28.88
C LEU A 266 35.24 2.83 -30.06
N ARG A 267 34.43 1.88 -30.56
CA ARG A 267 34.80 0.94 -31.64
C ARG A 267 34.25 1.30 -33.01
N HIS A 268 33.80 2.54 -33.21
CA HIS A 268 33.15 2.99 -34.44
C HIS A 268 34.07 2.96 -35.69
N GLU A 269 35.37 2.65 -35.53
CA GLU A 269 36.36 2.60 -36.62
C GLU A 269 36.48 1.24 -37.33
N ASP A 270 36.07 0.13 -36.72
CA ASP A 270 36.18 -1.20 -37.33
C ASP A 270 34.81 -1.64 -37.88
N GLY A 271 34.66 -1.69 -39.20
CA GLY A 271 33.42 -1.91 -39.97
C GLY A 271 32.60 -3.20 -39.75
N HIS A 272 32.66 -3.81 -38.57
CA HIS A 272 31.72 -4.85 -38.15
C HIS A 272 30.43 -4.19 -37.62
N ALA A 273 29.37 -4.20 -38.43
CA ALA A 273 28.03 -3.75 -38.02
C ALA A 273 27.58 -4.52 -36.76
N ARG A 274 27.69 -3.88 -35.59
CA ARG A 274 27.27 -4.47 -34.31
C ARG A 274 25.75 -4.44 -34.21
N LEU A 275 25.20 -5.53 -33.67
CA LEU A 275 23.78 -5.77 -33.45
C LEU A 275 23.13 -4.61 -32.66
N LYS A 276 22.32 -3.79 -33.32
CA LYS A 276 21.41 -2.86 -32.63
C LYS A 276 20.32 -3.70 -31.96
N ILE A 277 20.24 -3.68 -30.63
CA ILE A 277 19.22 -4.45 -29.89
C ILE A 277 17.81 -4.16 -30.42
N SER A 278 17.53 -2.91 -30.80
CA SER A 278 16.26 -2.48 -31.40
C SER A 278 15.90 -3.18 -32.72
N GLU A 279 16.88 -3.74 -33.42
CA GLU A 279 16.71 -4.45 -34.70
C GLU A 279 16.57 -5.96 -34.50
N THR A 280 16.82 -6.46 -33.28
CA THR A 280 16.64 -7.87 -32.95
C THR A 280 15.17 -8.26 -32.90
N ARG A 281 14.87 -9.50 -33.29
CA ARG A 281 13.50 -10.03 -33.23
C ARG A 281 12.97 -10.10 -31.80
N ALA A 282 13.82 -10.35 -30.80
CA ALA A 282 13.41 -10.41 -29.39
C ALA A 282 13.20 -9.03 -28.74
N TYR A 283 13.47 -7.92 -29.45
CA TYR A 283 13.34 -6.58 -28.89
C TYR A 283 11.97 -6.26 -28.27
N PRO A 284 10.82 -6.55 -28.94
CA PRO A 284 9.52 -6.23 -28.36
C PRO A 284 9.25 -7.01 -27.06
N PHE A 285 9.79 -8.24 -26.93
CA PHE A 285 9.75 -8.99 -25.68
C PHE A 285 10.51 -8.29 -24.55
N TYR A 286 11.79 -7.95 -24.78
CA TYR A 286 12.61 -7.29 -23.77
C TYR A 286 12.05 -5.90 -23.41
N ARG A 287 11.52 -5.16 -24.39
CA ARG A 287 10.84 -3.88 -24.17
C ARG A 287 9.60 -4.06 -23.29
N GLY A 288 8.69 -4.98 -23.65
CA GLY A 288 7.46 -5.21 -22.90
C GLY A 288 7.72 -5.67 -21.47
N MET A 289 8.63 -6.62 -21.29
CA MET A 289 8.97 -7.14 -19.98
C MET A 289 9.74 -6.12 -19.13
N GLY A 290 10.61 -5.31 -19.75
CA GLY A 290 11.24 -4.16 -19.12
C GLY A 290 10.20 -3.15 -18.60
N LEU A 291 9.15 -2.85 -19.36
CA LEU A 291 8.06 -1.98 -18.92
C LEU A 291 7.24 -2.58 -17.77
N VAL A 292 7.00 -3.90 -17.76
CA VAL A 292 6.34 -4.58 -16.63
C VAL A 292 7.16 -4.39 -15.35
N LEU A 293 8.47 -4.66 -15.40
CA LEU A 293 9.37 -4.49 -14.26
C LEU A 293 9.43 -3.03 -13.81
N TYR A 294 9.52 -2.10 -14.76
CA TYR A 294 9.48 -0.67 -14.50
C TYR A 294 8.19 -0.24 -13.78
N CYS A 295 7.04 -0.72 -14.22
CA CYS A 295 5.76 -0.47 -13.56
C CYS A 295 5.72 -1.09 -12.14
N MET A 296 6.34 -2.25 -11.93
CA MET A 296 6.45 -2.86 -10.58
C MET A 296 7.29 -1.99 -9.64
N TRP A 297 8.40 -1.41 -10.12
CA TRP A 297 9.22 -0.48 -9.35
C TRP A 297 8.46 0.80 -8.99
N LEU A 298 7.78 1.41 -9.97
CA LEU A 298 6.93 2.58 -9.74
C LEU A 298 5.79 2.28 -8.75
N TRP A 299 5.16 1.11 -8.86
CA TRP A 299 4.13 0.67 -7.92
C TRP A 299 4.68 0.51 -6.50
N GLY A 300 5.90 -0.02 -6.35
CA GLY A 300 6.61 -0.05 -5.06
C GLY A 300 6.82 1.36 -4.49
N GLY A 301 7.19 2.32 -5.34
CA GLY A 301 7.32 3.74 -4.99
C GLY A 301 6.02 4.39 -4.55
N VAL A 302 4.91 4.13 -5.27
CA VAL A 302 3.57 4.60 -4.91
C VAL A 302 3.13 4.05 -3.56
N LEU A 303 3.30 2.73 -3.33
CA LEU A 303 2.99 2.13 -2.04
C LEU A 303 3.84 2.73 -0.92
N TYR A 304 5.13 2.96 -1.17
CA TYR A 304 6.00 3.62 -0.20
C TYR A 304 5.53 5.04 0.12
N CYS A 305 5.11 5.81 -0.90
CA CYS A 305 4.54 7.14 -0.72
C CYS A 305 3.28 7.12 0.14
N TRP A 306 2.33 6.22 -0.14
CA TRP A 306 1.12 6.05 0.67
C TRP A 306 1.43 5.62 2.11
N GLN A 307 2.45 4.77 2.30
CA GLN A 307 2.88 4.33 3.62
C GLN A 307 3.56 5.45 4.41
N ALA A 308 4.45 6.22 3.78
CA ALA A 308 5.15 7.34 4.39
C ALA A 308 4.19 8.44 4.84
N THR A 309 3.17 8.73 4.03
CA THR A 309 2.11 9.70 4.35
C THR A 309 1.00 9.14 5.23
N ARG A 310 1.07 7.86 5.62
CA ARG A 310 0.05 7.15 6.43
C ARG A 310 -1.36 7.19 5.83
N ILE A 311 -1.48 7.20 4.50
CA ILE A 311 -2.76 7.07 3.80
C ILE A 311 -3.31 5.66 4.04
N ASN A 312 -4.57 5.56 4.48
CA ASN A 312 -5.23 4.26 4.70
C ASN A 312 -5.75 3.63 3.39
N TYR A 313 -4.83 3.31 2.48
CA TYR A 313 -5.15 2.79 1.17
C TYR A 313 -5.81 1.40 1.21
N CYS A 314 -5.51 0.58 2.23
CA CYS A 314 -6.20 -0.70 2.40
C CYS A 314 -7.69 -0.53 2.66
N TYR A 315 -8.09 0.48 3.43
CA TYR A 315 -9.51 0.74 3.60
C TYR A 315 -10.13 1.26 2.30
N ILE A 316 -9.51 2.25 1.66
CA ILE A 316 -10.05 2.92 0.47
C ILE A 316 -10.25 1.92 -0.68
N CYS A 317 -9.29 1.02 -0.87
CA CYS A 317 -9.34 0.00 -1.91
C CYS A 317 -10.03 -1.30 -1.47
N ASP A 318 -10.65 -1.35 -0.28
CA ASP A 318 -11.27 -2.55 0.31
C ASP A 318 -10.32 -3.77 0.40
N PHE A 319 -9.03 -3.52 0.58
CA PHE A 319 -8.03 -4.58 0.70
C PHE A 319 -7.96 -5.17 2.12
N ASP A 320 -7.68 -6.48 2.19
CA ASP A 320 -7.45 -7.15 3.47
C ASP A 320 -6.00 -6.87 3.96
N PRO A 321 -5.81 -6.16 5.09
CA PRO A 321 -4.49 -5.73 5.57
C PRO A 321 -3.55 -6.90 5.90
N ARG A 322 -4.07 -8.11 6.15
CA ARG A 322 -3.23 -9.30 6.44
C ARG A 322 -2.55 -9.84 5.19
N THR A 323 -3.24 -9.70 4.06
CA THR A 323 -2.81 -10.26 2.77
C THR A 323 -2.22 -9.22 1.83
N THR A 324 -2.45 -7.93 2.11
CA THR A 324 -1.92 -6.85 1.27
C THR A 324 -0.42 -6.72 1.50
N ARG A 325 0.33 -6.75 0.40
CA ARG A 325 1.78 -6.64 0.41
C ARG A 325 2.17 -5.19 0.72
N GLY A 326 3.18 -5.01 1.57
CA GLY A 326 3.81 -3.70 1.79
C GLY A 326 4.82 -3.36 0.69
N CYS A 327 5.35 -2.13 0.69
CA CYS A 327 6.30 -1.69 -0.34
C CYS A 327 7.56 -2.55 -0.40
N THR A 328 8.08 -3.01 0.75
CA THR A 328 9.34 -3.78 0.81
C THR A 328 9.24 -5.10 0.05
N ARG A 329 8.14 -5.83 0.20
CA ARG A 329 7.92 -7.08 -0.55
C ARG A 329 7.79 -6.84 -2.06
N VAL A 330 7.18 -5.72 -2.45
CA VAL A 330 7.06 -5.37 -3.88
C VAL A 330 8.42 -5.06 -4.47
N PHE A 331 9.25 -4.29 -3.77
CA PHE A 331 10.63 -4.02 -4.20
C PHE A 331 11.51 -5.28 -4.19
N GLU A 332 11.28 -6.22 -3.28
CA GLU A 332 11.99 -7.51 -3.26
C GLU A 332 11.69 -8.33 -4.52
N GLU A 333 10.42 -8.44 -4.89
CA GLU A 333 10.01 -9.14 -6.10
C GLU A 333 10.49 -8.42 -7.37
N ALA A 334 10.37 -7.08 -7.40
CA ALA A 334 10.82 -6.26 -8.52
C ALA A 334 12.34 -6.42 -8.74
N SER A 335 13.14 -6.31 -7.68
CA SER A 335 14.60 -6.48 -7.76
C SER A 335 15.00 -7.90 -8.15
N HIS A 336 14.34 -8.93 -7.61
CA HIS A 336 14.59 -10.32 -7.99
C HIS A 336 14.35 -10.57 -9.49
N LEU A 337 13.19 -10.15 -10.00
CA LEU A 337 12.84 -10.33 -11.42
C LEU A 337 13.69 -9.45 -12.34
N THR A 338 14.09 -8.25 -11.89
CA THR A 338 14.97 -7.34 -12.64
C THR A 338 16.39 -7.90 -12.76
N SER A 339 16.97 -8.46 -11.70
CA SER A 339 18.29 -9.09 -11.78
C SER A 339 18.31 -10.23 -12.81
N LEU A 340 17.28 -11.09 -12.79
CA LEU A 340 17.17 -12.19 -13.75
C LEU A 340 16.97 -11.69 -15.18
N TYR A 341 16.15 -10.65 -15.37
CA TYR A 341 15.95 -10.01 -16.66
C TYR A 341 17.26 -9.43 -17.23
N LEU A 342 18.05 -8.74 -16.41
CA LEU A 342 19.30 -8.14 -16.86
C LEU A 342 20.33 -9.22 -17.22
N ILE A 343 20.41 -10.30 -16.43
CA ILE A 343 21.27 -11.45 -16.76
C ILE A 343 20.84 -12.08 -18.10
N ASP A 344 19.54 -12.35 -18.25
CA ASP A 344 18.97 -12.93 -19.47
C ASP A 344 19.26 -12.07 -20.71
N LEU A 345 19.03 -10.76 -20.60
CA LEU A 345 19.31 -9.81 -21.68
C LEU A 345 20.79 -9.74 -22.05
N ILE A 346 21.70 -9.73 -21.07
CA ILE A 346 23.15 -9.74 -21.32
C ILE A 346 23.55 -11.03 -22.04
N VAL A 347 23.06 -12.19 -21.59
CA VAL A 347 23.35 -13.49 -22.22
C VAL A 347 22.78 -13.55 -23.64
N TYR A 348 21.58 -13.02 -23.87
CA TYR A 348 20.97 -12.93 -25.19
C TYR A 348 21.80 -12.07 -26.16
N VAL A 349 22.20 -10.88 -25.71
CA VAL A 349 23.06 -9.99 -26.49
C VAL A 349 24.38 -10.68 -26.83
N GLN A 350 25.02 -11.33 -25.87
CA GLN A 350 26.27 -12.05 -26.08
C GLN A 350 26.10 -13.20 -27.07
N ALA A 351 24.99 -13.94 -27.00
CA ALA A 351 24.68 -15.03 -27.91
C ALA A 351 24.44 -14.58 -29.36
N GLU A 352 23.87 -13.39 -29.57
CA GLU A 352 23.67 -12.80 -30.90
C GLU A 352 24.93 -12.11 -31.45
N THR A 353 25.81 -11.61 -30.58
CA THR A 353 27.03 -10.88 -30.98
C THR A 353 28.26 -11.78 -31.17
N SER A 354 28.29 -12.95 -30.53
CA SER A 354 29.45 -13.85 -30.55
C SER A 354 29.27 -15.01 -31.55
N HIS A 355 30.25 -15.23 -32.44
CA HIS A 355 30.37 -16.48 -33.21
C HIS A 355 30.67 -17.67 -32.26
N PRO A 356 30.31 -18.92 -32.64
CA PRO A 356 29.63 -19.90 -31.79
C PRO A 356 30.56 -20.56 -30.76
N THR A 357 30.56 -20.07 -29.52
CA THR A 357 31.09 -20.85 -28.37
C THR A 357 29.98 -21.49 -27.55
N LEU A 358 28.73 -21.04 -27.70
CA LEU A 358 27.53 -21.73 -27.23
C LEU A 358 26.83 -22.40 -28.43
N THR A 359 26.87 -23.73 -28.50
CA THR A 359 26.07 -24.52 -29.44
C THR A 359 24.58 -24.49 -29.03
N MET A 360 23.95 -23.32 -29.09
CA MET A 360 22.51 -23.16 -28.89
C MET A 360 21.83 -23.10 -30.26
N PRO A 361 20.76 -23.88 -30.51
CA PRO A 361 20.11 -23.95 -31.83
C PRO A 361 19.50 -22.61 -32.29
N SER A 362 19.10 -21.75 -31.34
CA SER A 362 18.71 -20.35 -31.60
C SER A 362 18.90 -19.51 -30.33
N ALA A 363 19.32 -18.25 -30.46
CA ALA A 363 19.41 -17.32 -29.33
C ALA A 363 18.03 -17.02 -28.71
N GLY A 364 16.93 -17.24 -29.46
CA GLY A 364 15.55 -17.05 -29.02
C GLY A 364 15.09 -17.96 -27.86
N TYR A 365 15.82 -19.04 -27.55
CA TYR A 365 15.52 -19.86 -26.35
C TYR A 365 15.82 -19.13 -25.04
N ILE A 366 16.73 -18.16 -25.03
CA ILE A 366 17.09 -17.37 -23.85
C ILE A 366 15.87 -16.58 -23.34
N PRO A 367 15.27 -15.66 -24.13
CA PRO A 367 14.08 -14.93 -23.70
C PRO A 367 12.88 -15.86 -23.39
N LEU A 368 12.78 -17.02 -24.04
CA LEU A 368 11.75 -18.02 -23.72
C LEU A 368 11.91 -18.60 -22.31
N ILE A 369 13.14 -18.92 -21.88
CA ILE A 369 13.42 -19.42 -20.54
C ILE A 369 12.98 -18.39 -19.49
N TYR A 370 13.33 -17.11 -19.69
CA TYR A 370 12.89 -16.05 -18.79
C TYR A 370 11.36 -15.88 -18.80
N PHE A 371 10.71 -15.95 -19.97
CA PHE A 371 9.26 -15.86 -20.07
C PHE A 371 8.55 -17.00 -19.30
N ILE A 372 9.00 -18.25 -19.47
CA ILE A 372 8.48 -19.40 -18.73
C ILE A 372 8.72 -19.23 -17.23
N TYR A 373 9.91 -18.77 -16.83
CA TYR A 373 10.21 -18.51 -15.42
C TYR A 373 9.22 -17.51 -14.81
N VAL A 374 8.97 -16.39 -15.48
CA VAL A 374 8.01 -15.36 -15.03
C VAL A 374 6.60 -15.95 -14.90
N LEU A 375 6.14 -16.74 -15.87
CA LEU A 375 4.84 -17.41 -15.82
C LEU A 375 4.73 -18.38 -14.65
N VAL A 376 5.76 -19.21 -14.41
CA VAL A 376 5.80 -20.14 -13.28
C VAL A 376 5.87 -19.38 -11.95
N TYR A 377 6.68 -18.32 -11.88
CA TYR A 377 6.84 -17.49 -10.68
C TYR A 377 5.50 -16.89 -10.25
N PHE A 378 4.75 -16.28 -11.18
CA PHE A 378 3.43 -15.75 -10.90
C PHE A 378 2.35 -16.83 -10.77
N GLY A 379 2.47 -17.97 -11.46
CA GLY A 379 1.56 -19.10 -11.38
C GLY A 379 1.61 -19.86 -10.05
N ARG A 380 2.77 -19.91 -9.39
CA ARG A 380 2.95 -20.50 -8.05
C ARG A 380 2.43 -19.62 -6.91
N ARG A 381 1.96 -18.41 -7.23
CA ARG A 381 1.42 -17.49 -6.23
C ARG A 381 0.19 -18.09 -5.57
N GLU A 382 0.02 -17.84 -4.27
CA GLU A 382 -1.10 -18.38 -3.48
C GLU A 382 -2.43 -18.26 -4.23
N TRP A 383 -3.17 -19.37 -4.36
CA TRP A 383 -4.47 -19.44 -5.01
C TRP A 383 -5.44 -18.33 -4.56
N GLY A 384 -5.33 -17.87 -3.31
CA GLY A 384 -6.12 -16.75 -2.79
C GLY A 384 -5.86 -15.40 -3.49
N GLN A 385 -4.63 -15.12 -3.93
CA GLN A 385 -4.25 -13.87 -4.62
C GLN A 385 -4.63 -13.94 -6.10
N ALA A 386 -4.36 -15.07 -6.76
CA ALA A 386 -4.81 -15.32 -8.14
C ALA A 386 -6.35 -15.25 -8.26
N ARG A 387 -7.07 -15.83 -7.31
CA ARG A 387 -8.55 -15.74 -7.24
C ARG A 387 -9.05 -14.30 -7.11
N ARG A 388 -8.36 -13.43 -6.37
CA ARG A 388 -8.77 -12.02 -6.25
C ARG A 388 -8.58 -11.26 -7.55
N LEU A 389 -7.46 -11.48 -8.24
CA LEU A 389 -7.25 -10.90 -9.55
C LEU A 389 -8.32 -11.40 -10.53
N LEU A 390 -8.63 -12.70 -10.53
CA LEU A 390 -9.69 -13.26 -11.36
C LEU A 390 -11.08 -12.66 -11.05
N LEU A 391 -11.42 -12.48 -9.77
CA LEU A 391 -12.67 -11.84 -9.37
C LEU A 391 -12.71 -10.37 -9.79
N LEU A 392 -11.59 -9.64 -9.65
CA LEU A 392 -11.47 -8.25 -10.11
C LEU A 392 -11.69 -8.17 -11.62
N THR A 393 -11.01 -9.01 -12.40
CA THR A 393 -11.14 -9.06 -13.85
C THR A 393 -12.57 -9.41 -14.25
N ARG A 394 -13.18 -10.42 -13.60
CA ARG A 394 -14.60 -10.77 -13.82
C ARG A 394 -15.52 -9.57 -13.58
N ASP A 395 -15.34 -8.88 -12.46
CA ASP A 395 -16.19 -7.75 -12.07
C ASP A 395 -16.02 -6.57 -13.03
N ILE A 396 -14.82 -6.36 -13.58
CA ILE A 396 -14.55 -5.39 -14.65
C ILE A 396 -15.24 -5.80 -15.95
N LEU A 397 -15.04 -7.03 -16.43
CA LEU A 397 -15.62 -7.51 -17.69
C LEU A 397 -17.16 -7.48 -17.64
N LEU A 398 -17.73 -7.77 -16.47
CA LEU A 398 -19.16 -7.81 -16.21
C LEU A 398 -19.65 -6.58 -15.42
N THR A 399 -19.01 -5.43 -15.64
CA THR A 399 -19.33 -4.14 -14.97
C THR A 399 -20.83 -3.82 -14.85
N PRO A 400 -21.70 -4.12 -15.83
CA PRO A 400 -23.14 -3.88 -15.67
C PRO A 400 -23.77 -4.68 -14.52
N LEU A 401 -23.24 -5.88 -14.23
CA LEU A 401 -23.81 -6.85 -13.31
C LEU A 401 -23.25 -6.74 -11.88
N PHE A 402 -22.04 -6.23 -11.71
CA PHE A 402 -21.35 -6.19 -10.42
C PHE A 402 -21.23 -4.77 -9.83
N PRO A 403 -21.10 -4.63 -8.50
CA PRO A 403 -20.88 -3.33 -7.88
C PRO A 403 -19.46 -2.82 -8.18
N VAL A 404 -19.37 -1.58 -8.66
CA VAL A 404 -18.09 -0.91 -8.92
C VAL A 404 -17.56 -0.27 -7.63
N THR A 405 -16.35 -0.67 -7.21
CA THR A 405 -15.62 -0.02 -6.10
C THR A 405 -14.56 0.94 -6.64
N TYR A 406 -13.98 1.78 -5.76
CA TYR A 406 -12.90 2.69 -6.14
C TYR A 406 -11.70 1.94 -6.73
N TRP A 407 -11.35 0.77 -6.18
CA TRP A 407 -10.24 -0.04 -6.69
C TRP A 407 -10.42 -0.51 -8.14
N HIS A 408 -11.65 -0.82 -8.57
CA HIS A 408 -11.93 -1.21 -9.97
C HIS A 408 -11.60 -0.07 -10.94
N MET A 409 -12.05 1.14 -10.59
CA MET A 409 -11.79 2.36 -11.36
C MET A 409 -10.31 2.72 -11.39
N PHE A 410 -9.65 2.62 -10.24
CA PHE A 410 -8.21 2.87 -10.11
C PHE A 410 -7.41 1.90 -10.98
N PHE A 411 -7.71 0.61 -10.91
CA PHE A 411 -7.03 -0.42 -11.71
C PHE A 411 -7.20 -0.19 -13.21
N LEU A 412 -8.42 0.06 -13.69
CA LEU A 412 -8.67 0.36 -15.10
C LEU A 412 -7.98 1.65 -15.55
N SER A 413 -7.94 2.67 -14.69
CA SER A 413 -7.21 3.92 -14.99
C SER A 413 -5.72 3.63 -15.21
N CYS A 414 -5.11 2.74 -14.40
CA CYS A 414 -3.75 2.28 -14.66
C CYS A 414 -3.62 1.45 -15.97
N MET A 415 -4.62 0.63 -16.31
CA MET A 415 -4.62 -0.14 -17.56
C MET A 415 -4.69 0.75 -18.82
N THR A 416 -5.37 1.89 -18.75
CA THR A 416 -5.37 2.87 -19.87
C THR A 416 -4.00 3.50 -20.14
N SER A 417 -3.12 3.49 -19.15
CA SER A 417 -1.72 3.94 -19.25
C SER A 417 -0.76 2.82 -19.64
N ALA A 418 -1.20 1.56 -19.58
CA ALA A 418 -0.40 0.36 -19.81
C ALA A 418 -0.55 -0.24 -21.23
N VAL A 419 -1.09 0.53 -22.18
CA VAL A 419 -1.43 0.05 -23.53
C VAL A 419 -0.23 -0.55 -24.26
N LYS A 420 0.92 0.14 -24.30
CA LYS A 420 2.12 -0.38 -24.97
C LYS A 420 2.74 -1.58 -24.29
N MET A 421 2.71 -1.61 -22.96
CA MET A 421 3.12 -2.79 -22.20
C MET A 421 2.24 -4.00 -22.56
N ASN A 422 0.92 -3.82 -22.65
CA ASN A 422 -0.01 -4.88 -23.03
C ASN A 422 0.16 -5.32 -24.50
N GLU A 423 0.43 -4.39 -25.42
CA GLU A 423 0.77 -4.67 -26.83
C GLU A 423 2.00 -5.59 -26.92
N ASP A 424 3.08 -5.24 -26.22
CA ASP A 424 4.33 -6.02 -26.23
C ASP A 424 4.18 -7.38 -25.55
N LEU A 425 3.34 -7.49 -24.50
CA LEU A 425 3.01 -8.77 -23.88
C LEU A 425 2.20 -9.67 -24.81
N ALA A 426 1.22 -9.10 -25.54
CA ALA A 426 0.47 -9.85 -26.56
C ALA A 426 1.39 -10.30 -27.70
N TRP A 427 2.32 -9.44 -28.11
CA TRP A 427 3.35 -9.80 -29.07
C TRP A 427 4.25 -10.92 -28.58
N SER A 428 4.72 -10.85 -27.34
CA SER A 428 5.56 -11.89 -26.72
C SER A 428 4.85 -13.24 -26.70
N MET A 429 3.56 -13.25 -26.36
CA MET A 429 2.75 -14.48 -26.40
C MET A 429 2.69 -15.08 -27.82
N CYS A 430 2.43 -14.26 -28.83
CA CYS A 430 2.42 -14.71 -30.23
C CYS A 430 3.79 -15.23 -30.67
N TYR A 431 4.86 -14.49 -30.38
CA TYR A 431 6.24 -14.80 -30.75
C TYR A 431 6.70 -16.17 -30.23
N PHE A 432 6.37 -16.49 -28.97
CA PHE A 432 6.69 -17.80 -28.39
C PHE A 432 5.73 -18.91 -28.83
N SER A 433 4.43 -18.64 -28.99
CA SER A 433 3.46 -19.68 -29.38
C SER A 433 3.59 -20.12 -30.83
N THR A 434 3.99 -19.22 -31.73
CA THR A 434 4.15 -19.50 -33.16
C THR A 434 5.50 -20.11 -33.50
N GLY A 435 6.46 -20.09 -32.56
CA GLY A 435 7.82 -20.56 -32.81
C GLY A 435 8.65 -19.58 -33.66
N GLU A 436 8.19 -18.35 -33.89
CA GLU A 436 8.94 -17.34 -34.66
C GLU A 436 10.36 -17.11 -34.09
N PHE A 437 10.55 -17.33 -32.79
CA PHE A 437 11.84 -17.26 -32.09
C PHE A 437 12.89 -18.29 -32.55
N GLN A 438 12.48 -19.36 -33.24
CA GLN A 438 13.36 -20.44 -33.72
C GLN A 438 13.85 -20.24 -35.16
N THR A 439 13.24 -19.32 -35.92
CA THR A 439 13.39 -19.26 -37.39
C THR A 439 14.50 -18.32 -37.86
N THR A 440 15.13 -18.66 -39.00
CA THR A 440 16.11 -17.82 -39.72
C THR A 440 15.46 -16.54 -40.31
N PRO A 441 16.26 -15.49 -40.59
CA PRO A 441 15.80 -14.11 -40.85
C PRO A 441 14.84 -13.89 -42.03
N THR A 442 14.58 -14.90 -42.86
CA THR A 442 13.85 -14.78 -44.14
C THR A 442 12.34 -15.09 -44.07
N LEU A 443 11.80 -15.54 -42.94
CA LEU A 443 10.36 -15.83 -42.81
C LEU A 443 9.53 -14.59 -42.39
N ASP A 444 8.32 -14.52 -42.94
CA ASP A 444 7.39 -13.38 -42.91
C ASP A 444 6.91 -13.03 -41.48
N ARG A 445 6.85 -11.73 -41.12
CA ARG A 445 6.49 -11.21 -39.78
C ARG A 445 4.99 -11.36 -39.48
N SER A 446 4.51 -12.61 -39.38
CA SER A 446 3.09 -12.96 -39.23
C SER A 446 2.49 -12.42 -37.93
N CYS A 447 3.19 -12.58 -36.79
CA CYS A 447 2.74 -12.04 -35.51
C CYS A 447 2.62 -10.50 -35.53
N ALA A 448 3.59 -9.79 -36.12
CA ALA A 448 3.56 -8.34 -36.18
C ALA A 448 2.34 -7.82 -36.96
N ARG A 449 2.05 -8.38 -38.15
CA ARG A 449 0.88 -7.96 -38.96
C ARG A 449 -0.45 -8.30 -38.30
N SER A 450 -0.59 -9.52 -37.78
CA SER A 450 -1.86 -9.97 -37.18
C SER A 450 -2.23 -9.16 -35.92
N LEU A 451 -1.23 -8.86 -35.09
CA LEU A 451 -1.44 -8.11 -33.85
C LEU A 451 -1.74 -6.63 -34.10
N GLU A 452 -1.10 -6.01 -35.08
CA GLU A 452 -1.24 -4.58 -35.38
C GLU A 452 -2.66 -4.21 -35.83
N HIS A 453 -3.31 -5.03 -36.65
CA HIS A 453 -4.63 -4.71 -37.19
C HIS A 453 -5.81 -5.03 -36.26
N VAL A 454 -5.69 -6.04 -35.38
CA VAL A 454 -6.81 -6.52 -34.56
C VAL A 454 -6.55 -6.32 -33.08
N VAL A 455 -5.39 -6.74 -32.57
CA VAL A 455 -5.12 -6.79 -31.13
C VAL A 455 -4.77 -5.41 -30.57
N VAL A 456 -4.02 -4.59 -31.30
CA VAL A 456 -3.64 -3.24 -30.85
C VAL A 456 -4.86 -2.32 -30.65
N PRO A 457 -5.83 -2.22 -31.59
CA PRO A 457 -7.04 -1.44 -31.37
C PRO A 457 -7.87 -1.96 -30.19
N LEU A 458 -7.99 -3.28 -30.03
CA LEU A 458 -8.72 -3.88 -28.92
C LEU A 458 -8.07 -3.58 -27.55
N LEU A 459 -6.76 -3.77 -27.43
CA LEU A 459 -6.02 -3.50 -26.19
C LEU A 459 -6.04 -2.01 -25.80
N SER A 460 -6.12 -1.12 -26.80
CA SER A 460 -6.17 0.33 -26.59
C SER A 460 -7.59 0.82 -26.23
N GLY A 461 -8.61 0.29 -26.91
CA GLY A 461 -10.00 0.73 -26.75
C GLY A 461 -10.72 0.08 -25.56
N LEU A 462 -10.50 -1.21 -25.30
CA LEU A 462 -11.27 -1.96 -24.31
C LEU A 462 -11.18 -1.38 -22.88
N PRO A 463 -9.99 -1.04 -22.33
CA PRO A 463 -9.90 -0.40 -21.02
C PRO A 463 -10.70 0.91 -20.92
N LEU A 464 -10.72 1.72 -21.98
CA LEU A 464 -11.48 2.98 -22.03
C LEU A 464 -12.99 2.72 -22.02
N THR A 465 -13.46 1.73 -22.78
CA THR A 465 -14.88 1.35 -22.80
C THR A 465 -15.36 0.84 -21.44
N TRP A 466 -14.59 -0.03 -20.78
CA TRP A 466 -14.95 -0.53 -19.45
C TRP A 466 -14.95 0.59 -18.41
N LEU A 467 -14.00 1.52 -18.48
CA LEU A 467 -13.95 2.66 -17.57
C LEU A 467 -15.15 3.60 -17.77
N SER A 468 -15.58 3.83 -19.02
CA SER A 468 -16.80 4.57 -19.33
C SER A 468 -18.05 3.88 -18.75
N LEU A 469 -18.17 2.56 -18.94
CA LEU A 469 -19.27 1.76 -18.38
C LEU A 469 -19.30 1.79 -16.85
N GLN A 470 -18.13 1.74 -16.20
CA GLN A 470 -18.04 1.84 -14.74
C GLN A 470 -18.49 3.21 -14.24
N CYS A 471 -18.12 4.28 -14.95
CA CYS A 471 -18.55 5.64 -14.64
C CYS A 471 -20.06 5.80 -14.78
N LEU A 472 -20.65 5.25 -15.83
CA LEU A 472 -22.09 5.25 -16.05
C LEU A 472 -22.83 4.46 -14.96
N ARG A 473 -22.32 3.28 -14.60
CA ARG A 473 -22.90 2.44 -13.52
C ARG A 473 -22.87 3.18 -12.18
N ARG A 474 -21.78 3.90 -11.89
CA ARG A 474 -21.66 4.73 -10.68
C ARG A 474 -22.61 5.93 -10.72
N ALA A 475 -22.76 6.58 -11.87
CA ALA A 475 -23.73 7.67 -12.07
C ALA A 475 -25.16 7.20 -11.80
N TYR A 476 -25.55 6.03 -12.34
CA TYR A 476 -26.87 5.43 -12.09
C TYR A 476 -27.09 5.09 -10.60
N LYS A 477 -26.07 4.56 -9.91
CA LYS A 477 -26.22 4.17 -8.50
C LYS A 477 -26.26 5.38 -7.56
N LEU A 478 -25.43 6.39 -7.80
CA LEU A 478 -25.32 7.56 -6.94
C LEU A 478 -26.29 8.68 -7.33
N GLN A 479 -26.91 8.60 -8.51
CA GLN A 479 -27.77 9.66 -9.08
C GLN A 479 -27.05 11.01 -9.13
N LEU A 480 -25.74 10.99 -9.41
CA LEU A 480 -24.87 12.16 -9.49
C LEU A 480 -24.36 12.36 -10.91
N VAL A 481 -24.62 13.53 -11.47
CA VAL A 481 -24.13 13.93 -12.80
C VAL A 481 -22.62 14.20 -12.76
N PHE A 482 -22.18 15.06 -11.84
CA PHE A 482 -20.76 15.34 -11.63
C PHE A 482 -20.25 14.61 -10.37
N PRO A 483 -19.08 13.94 -10.41
CA PRO A 483 -18.16 13.80 -11.55
C PRO A 483 -18.50 12.62 -12.50
N CYS A 484 -19.45 11.74 -12.14
CA CYS A 484 -19.56 10.41 -12.74
C CYS A 484 -19.95 10.40 -14.23
N LEU A 485 -21.00 11.12 -14.63
CA LEU A 485 -21.49 11.11 -16.02
C LEU A 485 -20.50 11.82 -16.95
N VAL A 486 -19.94 12.95 -16.51
CA VAL A 486 -18.94 13.70 -17.28
C VAL A 486 -17.69 12.83 -17.53
N ASN A 487 -17.26 12.07 -16.52
CA ASN A 487 -16.13 11.15 -16.68
C ASN A 487 -16.45 10.01 -17.68
N ALA A 488 -17.69 9.50 -17.69
CA ALA A 488 -18.12 8.48 -18.64
C ALA A 488 -18.03 8.97 -20.09
N VAL A 489 -18.51 10.19 -20.34
CA VAL A 489 -18.46 10.85 -21.65
C VAL A 489 -17.01 11.10 -22.09
N LYS A 490 -16.17 11.59 -21.17
CA LYS A 490 -14.73 11.80 -21.43
C LYS A 490 -14.07 10.54 -22.01
N TYR A 491 -14.20 9.40 -21.33
CA TYR A 491 -13.59 8.14 -21.79
C TYR A 491 -14.24 7.56 -23.05
N ALA A 492 -15.54 7.80 -23.28
CA ALA A 492 -16.20 7.40 -24.52
C ALA A 492 -15.64 8.17 -25.73
N ILE A 493 -15.44 9.49 -25.58
CA ILE A 493 -14.83 10.33 -26.62
C ILE A 493 -13.38 9.90 -26.85
N THR A 494 -12.60 9.67 -25.79
CA THR A 494 -11.22 9.18 -25.92
C THR A 494 -11.17 7.85 -26.68
N CYS A 495 -12.06 6.90 -26.36
CA CYS A 495 -12.13 5.63 -27.07
C CYS A 495 -12.44 5.81 -28.56
N TRP A 496 -13.39 6.69 -28.89
CA TRP A 496 -13.72 6.99 -30.28
C TRP A 496 -12.54 7.61 -31.03
N VAL A 497 -11.85 8.58 -30.43
CA VAL A 497 -10.68 9.23 -31.05
C VAL A 497 -9.54 8.23 -31.30
N VAL A 498 -9.30 7.31 -30.37
CA VAL A 498 -8.26 6.27 -30.50
C VAL A 498 -8.60 5.26 -31.61
N LEU A 499 -9.87 4.89 -31.77
CA LEU A 499 -10.29 3.86 -32.74
C LEU A 499 -10.57 4.39 -34.15
N SER A 500 -11.01 5.65 -34.29
CA SER A 500 -11.59 6.17 -35.53
C SER A 500 -10.76 7.27 -36.21
N ILE A 501 -9.49 7.45 -35.83
CA ILE A 501 -8.51 8.48 -36.29
C ILE A 501 -9.16 9.55 -37.21
N PRO A 502 -9.43 10.76 -36.71
CA PRO A 502 -10.13 11.79 -37.50
C PRO A 502 -9.40 12.09 -38.83
N PRO A 503 -10.13 12.18 -39.96
CA PRO A 503 -9.54 12.28 -41.29
C PRO A 503 -8.87 13.64 -41.56
N SER A 504 -9.40 14.72 -40.98
CA SER A 504 -8.82 16.06 -41.08
C SER A 504 -7.70 16.24 -40.04
N GLN A 505 -6.52 16.65 -40.50
CA GLN A 505 -5.39 16.96 -39.61
C GLN A 505 -5.73 18.06 -38.60
N VAL A 506 -6.47 19.10 -39.01
CA VAL A 506 -6.86 20.21 -38.13
C VAL A 506 -7.81 19.72 -37.05
N THR A 507 -8.85 18.96 -37.42
CA THR A 507 -9.81 18.39 -36.49
C THR A 507 -9.13 17.45 -35.50
N ARG A 508 -8.19 16.63 -35.98
CA ARG A 508 -7.40 15.72 -35.17
C ARG A 508 -6.56 16.46 -34.13
N THR A 509 -5.81 17.49 -34.54
CA THR A 509 -4.99 18.30 -33.64
C THR A 509 -5.85 19.00 -32.58
N LEU A 510 -6.97 19.60 -32.96
CA LEU A 510 -7.88 20.26 -32.02
C LEU A 510 -8.47 19.27 -31.00
N LEU A 511 -8.88 18.08 -31.45
CA LEU A 511 -9.38 17.03 -30.56
C LEU A 511 -8.30 16.54 -29.59
N PHE A 512 -7.08 16.33 -30.07
CA PHE A 512 -5.97 15.92 -29.21
C PHE A 512 -5.58 16.97 -28.17
N VAL A 513 -5.50 18.25 -28.56
CA VAL A 513 -5.23 19.36 -27.63
C VAL A 513 -6.37 19.50 -26.61
N SER A 514 -7.63 19.33 -27.05
CA SER A 514 -8.79 19.38 -26.15
C SER A 514 -8.78 18.22 -25.16
N LEU A 515 -8.46 17.00 -25.62
CA LEU A 515 -8.33 15.82 -24.78
C LEU A 515 -7.20 16.00 -23.76
N TRP A 516 -6.03 16.46 -24.19
CA TRP A 516 -4.88 16.77 -23.34
C TRP A 516 -5.24 17.71 -22.19
N LEU A 517 -5.83 18.87 -22.51
CA LEU A 517 -6.19 19.86 -21.52
C LEU A 517 -7.28 19.29 -20.59
N SER A 518 -8.23 18.55 -21.14
CA SER A 518 -9.29 17.94 -20.35
C SER A 518 -8.76 16.89 -19.36
N THR A 519 -7.77 16.07 -19.75
CA THR A 519 -7.19 15.05 -18.88
C THR A 519 -6.34 15.67 -17.79
N TRP A 520 -5.48 16.63 -18.13
CA TRP A 520 -4.69 17.36 -17.15
C TRP A 520 -5.56 18.11 -16.12
N LEU A 521 -6.57 18.86 -16.60
CA LEU A 521 -7.51 19.55 -15.71
C LEU A 521 -8.26 18.57 -14.81
N TRP A 522 -8.62 17.40 -15.34
CA TRP A 522 -9.30 16.37 -14.56
C TRP A 522 -8.42 15.83 -13.43
N ASP A 523 -7.16 15.53 -13.75
CA ASP A 523 -6.20 15.00 -12.78
C ASP A 523 -5.99 16.03 -11.64
N VAL A 524 -5.73 17.30 -11.97
CA VAL A 524 -5.49 18.36 -10.96
C VAL A 524 -6.74 18.72 -10.15
N VAL A 525 -7.88 18.97 -10.81
CA VAL A 525 -9.06 19.54 -10.14
C VAL A 525 -9.94 18.47 -9.51
N VAL A 526 -10.21 17.38 -10.24
CA VAL A 526 -11.19 16.38 -9.80
C VAL A 526 -10.53 15.30 -8.96
N ASP A 527 -9.46 14.71 -9.49
CA ASP A 527 -8.82 13.54 -8.88
C ASP A 527 -7.90 13.95 -7.72
N TRP A 528 -7.16 15.06 -7.81
CA TRP A 528 -6.35 15.57 -6.69
C TRP A 528 -7.12 16.54 -5.78
N GLY A 529 -8.25 17.09 -6.25
CA GLY A 529 -9.09 17.98 -5.45
C GLY A 529 -8.49 19.38 -5.23
N LEU A 530 -7.59 19.80 -6.11
CA LEU A 530 -6.89 21.09 -6.06
C LEU A 530 -7.63 22.15 -6.91
N GLY A 531 -7.03 23.32 -7.10
CA GLY A 531 -7.57 24.39 -7.95
C GLY A 531 -8.56 25.34 -7.26
N ARG A 532 -8.57 25.41 -5.92
CA ARG A 532 -9.45 26.33 -5.17
C ARG A 532 -8.77 27.67 -4.94
N PRO A 533 -9.26 28.80 -5.51
CA PRO A 533 -8.61 30.11 -5.36
C PRO A 533 -8.45 30.53 -3.89
N GLN A 534 -9.42 30.17 -3.04
CA GLN A 534 -9.43 30.46 -1.60
C GLN A 534 -8.23 29.87 -0.83
N HIS A 535 -7.60 28.82 -1.36
CA HIS A 535 -6.49 28.11 -0.72
C HIS A 535 -5.22 28.22 -1.57
N ARG A 536 -5.03 29.37 -2.26
CA ARG A 536 -3.91 29.58 -3.21
C ARG A 536 -3.86 28.51 -4.31
N PHE A 537 -5.02 28.10 -4.84
CA PHE A 537 -5.16 27.00 -5.82
C PHE A 537 -4.83 25.59 -5.28
N LEU A 538 -4.71 25.41 -3.97
CA LEU A 538 -4.57 24.09 -3.32
C LEU A 538 -5.90 23.56 -2.77
N GLY A 539 -5.87 22.36 -2.19
CA GLY A 539 -7.01 21.75 -1.49
C GLY A 539 -7.19 22.27 -0.06
N HIS A 540 -8.34 21.97 0.55
CA HIS A 540 -8.65 22.34 1.95
C HIS A 540 -7.85 21.52 2.98
N GLY A 541 -7.41 20.31 2.62
CA GLY A 541 -6.55 19.47 3.44
C GLY A 541 -5.40 18.95 2.60
N LEU A 542 -4.20 18.93 3.18
CA LEU A 542 -2.96 18.48 2.53
C LEU A 542 -2.27 17.51 3.49
N MET A 543 -1.92 16.32 3.01
CA MET A 543 -1.15 15.32 3.73
C MET A 543 0.34 15.41 3.41
N TYR A 544 0.71 15.88 2.23
CA TYR A 544 2.09 16.22 1.91
C TYR A 544 2.42 17.57 2.55
N THR A 545 3.41 17.59 3.45
CA THR A 545 3.71 18.77 4.29
C THR A 545 4.18 19.99 3.50
N GLN A 546 4.71 19.78 2.29
CA GLN A 546 5.35 20.81 1.50
C GLN A 546 4.47 21.25 0.31
N ALA A 547 4.03 22.51 0.32
CA ALA A 547 3.15 23.05 -0.72
C ALA A 547 3.76 23.03 -2.13
N TRP A 548 5.08 23.19 -2.26
CA TRP A 548 5.78 23.16 -3.55
C TRP A 548 5.63 21.81 -4.27
N VAL A 549 5.44 20.72 -3.53
CA VAL A 549 5.26 19.37 -4.10
C VAL A 549 4.01 19.32 -4.96
N TYR A 550 2.94 20.00 -4.56
CA TYR A 550 1.69 20.07 -5.33
C TYR A 550 1.85 20.90 -6.60
N TYR A 551 2.46 22.08 -6.52
CA TYR A 551 2.68 22.92 -7.71
C TYR A 551 3.65 22.26 -8.69
N GLY A 552 4.71 21.64 -8.18
CA GLY A 552 5.64 20.84 -8.99
C GLY A 552 4.93 19.68 -9.68
N ALA A 553 4.07 18.95 -8.96
CA ALA A 553 3.28 17.87 -9.54
C ALA A 553 2.32 18.37 -10.62
N MET A 554 1.65 19.52 -10.45
CA MET A 554 0.79 20.11 -11.48
C MET A 554 1.56 20.41 -12.77
N ALA A 555 2.75 21.01 -12.64
CA ALA A 555 3.60 21.35 -13.79
C ALA A 555 4.18 20.11 -14.48
N ILE A 556 4.67 19.13 -13.69
CA ILE A 556 5.19 17.87 -14.22
C ILE A 556 4.07 17.09 -14.92
N ASP A 557 2.89 16.98 -14.32
CA ASP A 557 1.75 16.28 -14.92
C ASP A 557 1.27 16.95 -16.21
N PHE A 558 1.32 18.28 -16.32
CA PHE A 558 1.04 18.99 -17.58
C PHE A 558 1.96 18.53 -18.72
N ILE A 559 3.28 18.49 -18.45
CA ILE A 559 4.30 18.08 -19.42
C ILE A 559 4.15 16.59 -19.76
N LEU A 560 4.03 15.72 -18.76
CA LEU A 560 3.92 14.28 -18.99
C LEU A 560 2.57 13.89 -19.63
N SER A 561 1.49 14.65 -19.39
CA SER A 561 0.19 14.42 -20.04
C SER A 561 0.26 14.57 -21.55
N PHE A 562 1.18 15.41 -22.05
CA PHE A 562 1.45 15.51 -23.48
C PHE A 562 2.10 14.23 -24.04
N ALA A 563 3.00 13.61 -23.27
CA ALA A 563 3.67 12.37 -23.67
C ALA A 563 2.68 11.20 -23.82
N TRP A 564 1.63 11.12 -22.99
CA TRP A 564 0.57 10.12 -23.15
C TRP A 564 -0.11 10.15 -24.52
N LEU A 565 -0.34 11.35 -25.07
CA LEU A 565 -0.95 11.49 -26.40
C LEU A 565 -0.07 10.92 -27.51
N LEU A 566 1.25 11.08 -27.39
CA LEU A 566 2.20 10.52 -28.35
C LEU A 566 2.14 8.99 -28.38
N VAL A 567 1.83 8.35 -27.24
CA VAL A 567 1.70 6.89 -27.13
C VAL A 567 0.44 6.36 -27.83
N LEU A 568 -0.62 7.17 -27.92
CA LEU A 568 -1.91 6.80 -28.52
C LEU A 568 -1.94 6.92 -30.06
N VAL A 569 -0.96 7.59 -30.66
CA VAL A 569 -0.90 7.75 -32.12
C VAL A 569 -0.45 6.42 -32.77
N PRO A 570 -1.24 5.85 -33.70
CA PRO A 570 -0.88 4.61 -34.40
C PRO A 570 0.37 4.79 -35.29
N ARG A 571 1.20 3.74 -35.37
CA ARG A 571 2.41 3.73 -36.21
C ARG A 571 2.05 3.68 -37.70
N GLY A 572 2.92 4.24 -38.54
CA GLY A 572 2.82 4.06 -39.99
C GLY A 572 1.69 4.84 -40.67
N SER A 573 0.99 5.73 -39.98
CA SER A 573 0.12 6.68 -40.67
C SER A 573 1.01 7.68 -41.42
N GLN A 574 0.89 7.76 -42.75
CA GLN A 574 1.65 8.69 -43.62
C GLN A 574 1.50 10.17 -43.21
N GLN A 575 0.62 10.47 -42.24
CA GLN A 575 0.27 11.80 -41.79
C GLN A 575 0.90 12.18 -40.42
N VAL A 576 1.78 11.36 -39.86
CA VAL A 576 2.46 11.63 -38.58
C VAL A 576 3.92 12.00 -38.84
N PRO A 577 4.41 13.13 -38.27
CA PRO A 577 5.81 13.52 -38.45
C PRO A 577 6.79 12.49 -37.89
N SER A 578 7.90 12.26 -38.60
CA SER A 578 8.94 11.29 -38.23
C SER A 578 9.51 11.50 -36.80
N TRP A 579 9.58 12.74 -36.31
CA TRP A 579 10.03 13.04 -34.94
C TRP A 579 9.14 12.42 -33.85
N VAL A 580 7.86 12.17 -34.12
CA VAL A 580 6.94 11.52 -33.18
C VAL A 580 7.34 10.06 -32.96
N GLU A 581 7.83 9.39 -34.00
CA GLU A 581 8.32 8.01 -33.91
C GLU A 581 9.62 7.94 -33.10
N THR A 582 10.50 8.94 -33.22
CA THR A 582 11.73 9.05 -32.43
C THR A 582 11.46 9.27 -30.94
N LEU A 583 10.40 10.02 -30.58
CA LEU A 583 10.05 10.29 -29.18
C LEU A 583 9.24 9.18 -28.51
N GLN A 584 8.75 8.20 -29.27
CA GLN A 584 7.87 7.15 -28.77
C GLN A 584 8.49 6.29 -27.65
N PRO A 585 9.77 5.85 -27.71
CA PRO A 585 10.39 5.09 -26.63
C PRO A 585 10.45 5.86 -25.30
N VAL A 586 10.65 7.18 -25.38
CA VAL A 586 10.62 8.08 -24.22
C VAL A 586 9.22 8.17 -23.65
N ALA A 587 8.23 8.41 -24.52
CA ALA A 587 6.84 8.56 -24.12
C ALA A 587 6.31 7.30 -23.41
N MET A 588 6.80 6.11 -23.79
CA MET A 588 6.47 4.84 -23.15
C MET A 588 6.95 4.72 -21.69
N LEU A 589 8.02 5.43 -21.30
CA LEU A 589 8.51 5.48 -19.91
C LEU A 589 7.86 6.62 -19.11
N LEU A 590 7.56 7.73 -19.76
CA LEU A 590 6.98 8.91 -19.12
C LEU A 590 5.53 8.69 -18.64
N GLU A 591 4.73 7.93 -19.38
CA GLU A 591 3.33 7.71 -19.02
C GLU A 591 3.15 6.92 -17.71
N PRO A 592 3.87 5.81 -17.46
CA PRO A 592 3.85 5.15 -16.15
C PRO A 592 4.25 6.07 -14.99
N ILE A 593 5.24 6.96 -15.17
CA ILE A 593 5.63 7.95 -14.15
C ILE A 593 4.45 8.88 -13.83
N ARG A 594 3.83 9.44 -14.87
CA ARG A 594 2.68 10.32 -14.72
C ARG A 594 1.56 9.65 -13.93
N ARG A 595 1.26 8.39 -14.26
CA ARG A 595 0.24 7.61 -13.54
C ARG A 595 0.62 7.31 -12.10
N ALA A 596 1.91 7.09 -11.81
CA ALA A 596 2.41 6.92 -10.45
C ALA A 596 2.27 8.19 -9.61
N ILE A 597 2.55 9.37 -10.19
CA ILE A 597 2.31 10.68 -9.57
C ILE A 597 0.80 10.84 -9.31
N TRP A 598 -0.04 10.63 -10.33
CA TRP A 598 -1.49 10.68 -10.19
C TRP A 598 -2.00 9.78 -9.06
N ALA A 599 -1.49 8.55 -8.96
CA ALA A 599 -1.89 7.60 -7.93
C ALA A 599 -1.60 8.07 -6.50
N CYS A 600 -0.54 8.86 -6.30
CA CYS A 600 -0.19 9.44 -4.99
C CYS A 600 -1.25 10.45 -4.55
N PHE A 601 -1.50 11.48 -5.36
CA PHE A 601 -2.44 12.56 -5.04
C PHE A 601 -3.91 12.14 -5.13
N ALA A 602 -4.28 11.26 -6.07
CA ALA A 602 -5.64 10.75 -6.16
C ALA A 602 -6.05 9.98 -4.90
N MET A 603 -5.14 9.15 -4.36
CA MET A 603 -5.40 8.43 -3.11
C MET A 603 -5.43 9.32 -1.88
N GLU A 604 -4.61 10.37 -1.85
CA GLU A 604 -4.67 11.39 -0.82
C GLU A 604 -6.04 12.08 -0.81
N ASN A 605 -6.50 12.59 -1.94
CA ASN A 605 -7.79 13.25 -2.04
C ASN A 605 -8.94 12.31 -1.67
N GLU A 606 -8.89 11.05 -2.10
CA GLU A 606 -9.91 10.05 -1.71
C GLU A 606 -9.86 9.74 -0.20
N HIS A 607 -8.67 9.73 0.41
CA HIS A 607 -8.51 9.60 1.86
C HIS A 607 -9.16 10.79 2.59
N LEU A 608 -8.87 12.01 2.15
CA LEU A 608 -9.41 13.24 2.75
C LEU A 608 -10.93 13.31 2.61
N ARG A 609 -11.49 12.89 1.47
CA ARG A 609 -12.94 12.82 1.24
C ARG A 609 -13.64 11.82 2.16
N ASN A 610 -13.01 10.69 2.44
CA ASN A 610 -13.57 9.64 3.30
C ASN A 610 -13.26 9.87 4.81
N ALA A 611 -12.49 10.91 5.16
CA ALA A 611 -12.13 11.25 6.54
C ALA A 611 -13.33 11.38 7.53
N PRO A 612 -14.47 11.97 7.15
CA PRO A 612 -15.64 12.03 8.03
C PRO A 612 -16.29 10.64 8.27
N GLN A 613 -16.18 9.73 7.31
CA GLN A 613 -16.74 8.38 7.42
C GLN A 613 -15.88 7.50 8.33
N TYR A 614 -14.55 7.72 8.34
CA TYR A 614 -13.63 7.15 9.33
C TYR A 614 -14.10 7.45 10.75
N ARG A 615 -14.42 8.71 11.06
CA ARG A 615 -14.89 9.11 12.40
C ARG A 615 -16.17 8.40 12.87
N LYS A 616 -17.02 7.94 11.94
CA LYS A 616 -18.27 7.21 12.24
C LYS A 616 -18.04 5.73 12.57
N HIS A 617 -16.91 5.16 12.19
CA HIS A 617 -16.57 3.76 12.46
C HIS A 617 -15.69 3.63 13.72
N THR A 618 -16.23 3.01 14.77
CA THR A 618 -15.54 2.79 16.07
C THR A 618 -14.31 1.86 16.01
N LEU A 619 -13.95 1.35 14.82
CA LEU A 619 -12.78 0.51 14.59
C LEU A 619 -12.42 0.61 13.10
N ILE A 620 -11.61 1.60 12.75
CA ILE A 620 -10.88 1.60 11.49
C ILE A 620 -9.58 0.84 11.77
N PRO A 621 -9.25 -0.23 11.04
CA PRO A 621 -7.90 -0.77 11.12
C PRO A 621 -6.94 0.34 10.69
N LEU A 622 -6.13 0.84 11.63
CA LEU A 622 -5.01 1.70 11.29
C LEU A 622 -4.12 0.88 10.36
N TYR A 623 -3.84 1.42 9.18
CA TYR A 623 -2.87 0.82 8.29
C TYR A 623 -1.48 1.06 8.89
N ASP A 624 -1.03 0.15 9.75
CA ASP A 624 0.36 0.12 10.24
C ASP A 624 0.96 -1.24 9.88
N ARG A 625 1.60 -1.27 8.71
CA ARG A 625 2.54 -2.32 8.32
C ARG A 625 3.85 -1.65 7.94
N GLY A 626 4.77 -1.64 8.91
CA GLY A 626 6.22 -1.68 8.68
C GLY A 626 6.79 -0.63 7.74
N GLY A 627 6.63 0.66 8.06
CA GLY A 627 7.51 1.71 7.55
C GLY A 627 8.58 2.01 8.59
N GLY A 628 9.86 1.87 8.22
CA GLY A 628 10.98 2.37 9.00
C GLY A 628 10.84 3.87 9.21
N GLY A 629 11.16 4.34 10.42
CA GLY A 629 11.01 5.74 10.80
C GLY A 629 11.79 6.65 9.85
N VAL A 630 11.07 7.49 9.12
CA VAL A 630 11.62 8.65 8.45
C VAL A 630 11.69 9.75 9.51
N SER A 631 12.87 9.96 10.07
CA SER A 631 13.18 11.06 10.99
C SER A 631 12.84 12.40 10.33
N GLU A 632 12.36 13.39 11.07
CA GLU A 632 11.93 14.69 10.54
C GLU A 632 13.03 15.50 9.83
N MET A 633 14.31 15.10 9.90
CA MET A 633 15.37 15.64 9.04
C MET A 633 15.22 15.28 7.55
N THR A 634 14.23 14.48 7.16
CA THR A 634 14.17 13.89 5.82
C THR A 634 13.37 14.71 4.79
N GLY A 635 12.72 15.83 5.12
CA GLY A 635 11.94 16.58 4.10
C GLY A 635 12.78 17.05 2.91
N GLN A 636 13.95 17.64 3.18
CA GLN A 636 14.92 18.04 2.16
C GLN A 636 15.66 16.84 1.56
N TYR A 637 16.01 15.84 2.38
CA TYR A 637 16.64 14.60 1.90
C TYR A 637 15.72 13.71 1.05
N TYR A 638 14.40 13.79 1.24
CA TYR A 638 13.37 13.06 0.50
C TYR A 638 13.12 13.76 -0.84
N ALA A 639 13.01 15.09 -0.83
CA ALA A 639 13.02 15.88 -2.06
C ALA A 639 14.31 15.69 -2.86
N LEU A 640 15.46 15.57 -2.18
CA LEU A 640 16.74 15.26 -2.80
C LEU A 640 16.79 13.81 -3.32
N LYS A 641 16.27 12.81 -2.59
CA LYS A 641 16.25 11.41 -3.06
C LYS A 641 15.26 11.20 -4.21
N VAL A 642 14.07 11.78 -4.12
CA VAL A 642 13.09 11.77 -5.22
C VAL A 642 13.63 12.59 -6.38
N GLY A 643 14.24 13.74 -6.13
CA GLY A 643 14.93 14.54 -7.14
C GLY A 643 16.09 13.80 -7.79
N VAL A 644 16.89 13.07 -7.03
CA VAL A 644 18.01 12.23 -7.54
C VAL A 644 17.46 11.03 -8.30
N VAL A 645 16.38 10.38 -7.85
CA VAL A 645 15.74 9.31 -8.61
C VAL A 645 15.10 9.85 -9.88
N VAL A 646 14.44 11.01 -9.85
CA VAL A 646 13.89 11.69 -11.03
C VAL A 646 15.01 12.12 -11.95
N VAL A 647 16.12 12.65 -11.43
CA VAL A 647 17.31 13.02 -12.23
C VAL A 647 17.98 11.78 -12.79
N ILE A 648 18.11 10.68 -12.04
CA ILE A 648 18.65 9.41 -12.56
C ILE A 648 17.72 8.84 -13.61
N VAL A 649 16.40 8.85 -13.38
CA VAL A 649 15.41 8.40 -14.37
C VAL A 649 15.42 9.30 -15.58
N CYS A 650 15.52 10.61 -15.43
CA CYS A 650 15.65 11.58 -16.51
C CYS A 650 17.00 11.44 -17.23
N VAL A 651 18.10 11.18 -16.54
CA VAL A 651 19.43 10.96 -17.12
C VAL A 651 19.48 9.61 -17.83
N CYS A 652 18.87 8.56 -17.28
CA CYS A 652 18.71 7.28 -17.96
C CYS A 652 17.75 7.39 -19.15
N SER A 653 16.71 8.22 -19.04
CA SER A 653 15.79 8.50 -20.16
C SER A 653 16.47 9.35 -21.23
N VAL A 654 17.27 10.35 -20.85
CA VAL A 654 18.06 11.20 -21.75
C VAL A 654 19.22 10.43 -22.36
N ALA A 655 19.84 9.51 -21.63
CA ALA A 655 20.81 8.57 -22.18
C ALA A 655 20.12 7.63 -23.17
N ALA A 656 18.95 7.08 -22.85
CA ALA A 656 18.14 6.30 -23.78
C ALA A 656 17.74 7.13 -25.03
N ILE A 657 17.45 8.43 -24.86
CA ILE A 657 17.20 9.38 -25.96
C ILE A 657 18.43 9.59 -26.82
N ALA A 658 19.59 9.85 -26.22
CA ALA A 658 20.85 10.08 -26.92
C ALA A 658 21.26 8.83 -27.73
N ILE A 659 21.02 7.65 -27.17
CA ILE A 659 21.28 6.35 -27.82
C ILE A 659 20.28 6.09 -28.97
N SER A 660 19.03 6.53 -28.84
CA SER A 660 18.04 6.42 -29.93
C SER A 660 18.19 7.50 -31.02
N GLY A 661 18.84 8.62 -30.71
CA GLY A 661 19.01 9.77 -31.61
C GLY A 661 20.28 9.73 -32.47
N THR A 662 21.21 8.82 -32.18
CA THR A 662 22.42 8.57 -32.99
C THR A 662 22.33 7.29 -33.82
N ALA A 663 21.12 6.73 -33.99
CA ALA A 663 20.87 5.51 -34.75
C ALA A 663 20.54 5.78 -36.22
#